data_AF-A0A9Q0RQZ6-F1
#
_entry.id   AF-A0A9Q0RQZ6-F1
#
_cell.length_a   1.000
_cell.length_b   1.000
_cell.length_c   1.000
_cell.angle_alpha   90.00
_cell.angle_beta   90.00
_cell.angle_gamma   90.00
#
_symmetry.space_group_name_H-M   'P 1'
#
loop_
_entity.id
_entity.type
_entity.pdbx_description
1 polymer ?
#
loop_
_entity_poly.entity_id
_entity_poly.type
_entity_poly.pdbx_seq_one_letter_code
_entity_poly.pdbx_strand_id
1 'polypeptide(L)'
;MAKIENPEIDYSSGDDEVDDDNFVRYSKRPDWTDVKPVAQNDGPHSVVVIRYNEVFEETFNYFRAILAANEISERALQLTSDCINLNASNYTLWHYRRVLLEKLNKCLLTELEYIENMISKNHKNYQVWEHYKFILNCLKKRIDANATTDISLEELTARVKRFIHSVLAEDSKNYHAWQHIQWLILDWAQWHGELTYIDKLIEEDIRNNSAWNHRYYVIQHTTGFTEQVIQLEVEKTIQSIIKAPNNESAWNYLLGIMRKSSKSLDSFNIVTETCENLSQNKETCSSHVLSFMVTYLTEQLPELQQTKPEQFKATFSKATELCEKLANEIDTSSPSPPAYLFGTIHVPYTKVWDSIPQIAKDAFNSSDRIIFELDMLNDLTHTRLSNCQLLPSGIKLADIVPKNLYIRLKHHLEYVRSKIPMWMSKHHKYSGLLADQLFKAKTENWERKRPIWVMMLLNSLTENDIKSQGIPVLDLYLAYEARHLNKEIGSVERAKDQCVPLNRLNFTQALFALNQTLLQHESIRRGTVQSGMTTDELIRHYNCGNLNEVIFNQDTAQLPFLKDQSYDISSDEFEISKQIDDYFRTQLIINRNKRMSKQIIQILDSSPRESLFFAFGAGHFIGKDSIVELLQEKGLEIVHINHIDRHHHPYPNTVKPANMRDSPSMGFPFPSVPYGQNPWPSSSSSSYAPRYLRLVANASRVTFNDLLVRAYITPANEEDNLVT
;
A
#
# COMPACT_ATOMS: atom_id res chain seq x y z
N MET A 1 40.27 6.43 -17.55
CA MET A 1 39.78 6.90 -16.24
C MET A 1 38.32 6.55 -16.13
N ALA A 2 38.01 5.72 -15.12
CA ALA A 2 36.72 5.37 -14.52
C ALA A 2 35.51 5.07 -15.43
N LYS A 3 35.22 3.77 -15.57
CA LYS A 3 33.84 3.28 -15.70
C LYS A 3 33.18 3.45 -14.33
N ILE A 4 32.01 4.08 -14.31
CA ILE A 4 31.15 4.18 -13.13
C ILE A 4 30.17 3.00 -13.26
N GLU A 5 30.36 1.98 -12.44
CA GLU A 5 29.38 0.91 -12.21
C GLU A 5 28.43 1.37 -11.11
N ASN A 6 27.13 1.19 -11.35
CA ASN A 6 26.06 1.42 -10.38
C ASN A 6 26.13 0.31 -9.31
N PRO A 7 25.99 0.61 -8.01
CA PRO A 7 25.92 -0.42 -6.98
C PRO A 7 24.57 -1.13 -7.07
N GLU A 8 24.59 -2.45 -7.22
CA GLU A 8 23.42 -3.30 -6.98
C GLU A 8 23.04 -3.19 -5.50
N ILE A 9 21.76 -2.93 -5.26
CA ILE A 9 21.17 -2.89 -3.93
C ILE A 9 21.00 -4.35 -3.49
N ASP A 10 21.85 -4.77 -2.56
CA ASP A 10 21.80 -6.06 -1.90
C ASP A 10 20.69 -6.05 -0.83
N TYR A 11 19.66 -6.87 -1.05
CA TYR A 11 18.69 -7.24 -0.01
C TYR A 11 19.20 -8.49 0.72
N SER A 12 20.36 -8.39 1.40
CA SER A 12 20.80 -9.39 2.36
C SER A 12 20.10 -9.13 3.70
N SER A 13 19.03 -9.89 3.92
CA SER A 13 18.48 -10.08 5.25
C SER A 13 19.33 -11.12 5.98
N GLY A 14 20.23 -10.66 6.85
CA GLY A 14 20.80 -11.45 7.94
C GLY A 14 21.76 -12.56 7.52
N ASP A 15 22.81 -12.25 6.77
CA ASP A 15 24.02 -13.06 6.76
C ASP A 15 24.89 -12.69 7.97
N ASP A 16 24.64 -13.34 9.11
CA ASP A 16 25.72 -13.53 10.07
C ASP A 16 26.73 -14.45 9.40
N GLU A 17 27.82 -13.88 8.87
CA GLU A 17 28.99 -14.62 8.39
C GLU A 17 29.42 -15.61 9.48
N VAL A 18 29.12 -16.90 9.27
CA VAL A 18 29.78 -17.97 9.99
C VAL A 18 31.25 -17.85 9.61
N ASP A 19 32.11 -17.59 10.60
CA ASP A 19 33.57 -17.53 10.48
C ASP A 19 34.06 -18.79 9.71
N ASP A 20 34.21 -18.66 8.39
CA ASP A 20 34.31 -19.76 7.42
C ASP A 20 35.66 -20.52 7.55
N ASP A 21 36.61 -19.96 8.30
CA ASP A 21 37.95 -20.51 8.44
C ASP A 21 38.03 -21.78 9.30
N ASN A 22 36.97 -22.18 10.03
CA ASN A 22 37.01 -23.36 10.92
C ASN A 22 35.82 -24.34 10.83
N PHE A 23 34.82 -24.13 9.98
CA PHE A 23 33.67 -25.06 9.89
C PHE A 23 33.99 -26.30 9.02
N VAL A 24 34.03 -27.48 9.62
CA VAL A 24 34.20 -28.75 8.89
C VAL A 24 32.83 -29.34 8.55
N ARG A 25 32.57 -29.53 7.25
CA ARG A 25 31.38 -30.22 6.71
C ARG A 25 31.13 -31.58 7.35
N TYR A 26 29.87 -31.89 7.67
CA TYR A 26 29.49 -33.12 8.36
C TYR A 26 29.90 -34.39 7.62
N SER A 27 29.80 -34.40 6.28
CA SER A 27 30.29 -35.49 5.42
C SER A 27 31.80 -35.77 5.52
N LYS A 28 32.59 -34.82 6.04
CA LYS A 28 34.04 -34.95 6.22
C LYS A 28 34.43 -35.28 7.66
N ARG A 29 33.49 -35.30 8.60
CA ARG A 29 33.75 -35.58 10.02
C ARG A 29 33.81 -37.11 10.24
N PRO A 30 34.92 -37.68 10.76
CA PRO A 30 35.06 -39.13 10.91
C PRO A 30 33.96 -39.78 11.79
N ASP A 31 33.50 -39.06 12.80
CA ASP A 31 32.45 -39.45 13.76
C ASP A 31 31.02 -39.39 13.20
N TRP A 32 30.85 -39.03 11.92
CA TRP A 32 29.56 -38.97 11.21
C TRP A 32 29.43 -39.95 10.05
N THR A 33 30.46 -40.77 9.81
CA THR A 33 30.52 -41.71 8.67
C THR A 33 29.47 -42.84 8.71
N ASP A 34 28.93 -43.14 9.89
CA ASP A 34 27.84 -44.10 10.11
C ASP A 34 26.45 -43.52 9.81
N VAL A 35 26.31 -42.19 9.68
CA VAL A 35 25.03 -41.51 9.47
C VAL A 35 24.84 -41.18 8.00
N LYS A 36 23.76 -41.69 7.41
CA LYS A 36 23.35 -41.30 6.05
C LYS A 36 22.46 -40.05 6.11
N PRO A 37 22.84 -38.91 5.49
CA PRO A 37 22.02 -37.70 5.50
C PRO A 37 20.67 -37.90 4.82
N VAL A 38 19.62 -37.25 5.35
CA VAL A 38 18.25 -37.32 4.83
C VAL A 38 17.85 -35.97 4.22
N ALA A 39 17.67 -35.95 2.90
CA ALA A 39 17.25 -34.75 2.17
C ALA A 39 15.86 -34.25 2.61
N GLN A 40 15.64 -32.93 2.54
CA GLN A 40 14.29 -32.38 2.68
C GLN A 40 13.43 -32.82 1.51
N ASN A 41 12.20 -33.29 1.78
CA ASN A 41 11.26 -33.69 0.75
C ASN A 41 10.19 -32.61 0.55
N ASP A 42 10.42 -31.69 -0.38
CA ASP A 42 9.46 -30.62 -0.76
C ASP A 42 8.46 -31.08 -1.84
N GLY A 43 8.49 -32.37 -2.22
CA GLY A 43 7.64 -32.94 -3.26
C GLY A 43 8.03 -32.57 -4.69
N PRO A 44 7.34 -33.15 -5.71
CA PRO A 44 7.68 -32.94 -7.11
C PRO A 44 7.28 -31.56 -7.66
N HIS A 45 6.37 -30.86 -6.97
CA HIS A 45 5.87 -29.53 -7.32
C HIS A 45 5.98 -28.60 -6.12
N SER A 46 7.23 -28.36 -5.74
CA SER A 46 7.59 -27.60 -4.55
C SER A 46 7.17 -26.13 -4.66
N VAL A 47 6.58 -25.60 -3.58
CA VAL A 47 6.18 -24.19 -3.44
C VAL A 47 7.01 -23.53 -2.34
N VAL A 48 7.23 -22.22 -2.42
CA VAL A 48 8.04 -21.43 -1.46
C VAL A 48 9.41 -22.04 -1.14
N VAL A 49 10.08 -22.60 -2.16
CA VAL A 49 11.38 -23.26 -2.02
C VAL A 49 12.45 -22.24 -1.69
N ILE A 50 13.14 -22.48 -0.58
CA ILE A 50 14.30 -21.71 -0.18
C ILE A 50 15.52 -22.32 -0.86
N ARG A 51 16.32 -21.48 -1.53
CA ARG A 51 17.63 -21.89 -2.07
C ARG A 51 18.66 -21.82 -0.96
N TYR A 52 18.78 -22.91 -0.20
CA TYR A 52 19.77 -23.01 0.88
C TYR A 52 21.20 -22.98 0.34
N ASN A 53 22.14 -22.47 1.12
CA ASN A 53 23.56 -22.70 0.88
C ASN A 53 23.94 -24.15 1.26
N GLU A 54 25.10 -24.62 0.76
CA GLU A 54 25.52 -26.02 0.94
C GLU A 54 25.70 -26.39 2.42
N VAL A 55 26.18 -25.46 3.26
CA VAL A 55 26.38 -25.67 4.70
C VAL A 55 25.05 -25.88 5.41
N PHE A 56 24.05 -25.05 5.11
CA PHE A 56 22.71 -25.16 5.66
C PHE A 56 22.06 -26.48 5.24
N GLU A 57 22.08 -26.77 3.93
CA GLU A 57 21.46 -27.98 3.39
C GLU A 57 22.07 -29.25 4.01
N GLU A 58 23.40 -29.35 4.03
CA GLU A 58 24.09 -30.51 4.59
C GLU A 58 23.78 -30.66 6.08
N THR A 59 23.93 -29.60 6.88
CA THR A 59 23.74 -29.64 8.33
C THR A 59 22.30 -30.06 8.67
N PHE A 60 21.30 -29.51 7.99
CA PHE A 60 19.90 -29.91 8.19
C PHE A 60 19.57 -31.31 7.65
N ASN A 61 20.30 -31.82 6.65
CA ASN A 61 20.16 -33.20 6.20
C ASN A 61 20.63 -34.20 7.27
N TYR A 62 21.73 -33.90 7.96
CA TYR A 62 22.19 -34.71 9.11
C TYR A 62 21.23 -34.59 10.29
N PHE A 63 20.68 -33.40 10.55
CA PHE A 63 19.67 -33.24 11.60
C PHE A 63 18.43 -34.10 11.33
N ARG A 64 17.92 -34.11 10.09
CA ARG A 64 16.80 -34.98 9.71
C ARG A 64 17.13 -36.46 9.92
N ALA A 65 18.35 -36.90 9.61
CA ALA A 65 18.78 -38.28 9.81
C ALA A 65 18.81 -38.66 11.30
N ILE A 66 19.44 -37.82 12.12
CA ILE A 66 19.56 -38.01 13.57
C ILE A 66 18.19 -38.00 14.25
N LEU A 67 17.33 -37.06 13.87
CA LEU A 67 15.96 -36.97 14.38
C LEU A 67 15.14 -38.20 14.00
N ALA A 68 15.22 -38.66 12.75
CA ALA A 68 14.50 -39.85 12.29
C ALA A 68 14.95 -41.13 13.01
N ALA A 69 16.22 -41.22 13.38
CA ALA A 69 16.77 -42.32 14.18
C ALA A 69 16.42 -42.23 15.68
N ASN A 70 15.86 -41.11 16.15
CA ASN A 70 15.67 -40.78 17.57
C ASN A 70 16.97 -40.96 18.38
N GLU A 71 18.13 -40.63 17.79
CA GLU A 71 19.42 -40.83 18.44
C GLU A 71 19.52 -39.94 19.70
N ILE A 72 20.10 -40.45 20.78
CA ILE A 72 20.36 -39.66 22.00
C ILE A 72 21.86 -39.75 22.28
N SER A 73 22.61 -38.73 21.86
CA SER A 73 24.07 -38.74 21.92
C SER A 73 24.64 -37.33 22.08
N GLU A 74 25.89 -37.23 22.54
CA GLU A 74 26.62 -35.96 22.64
C GLU A 74 26.82 -35.30 21.26
N ARG A 75 27.04 -36.09 20.19
CA ARG A 75 27.15 -35.57 18.83
C ARG A 75 25.82 -35.00 18.31
N ALA A 76 24.69 -35.61 18.66
CA ALA A 76 23.37 -35.08 18.33
C ALA A 76 23.13 -33.74 19.04
N LEU A 77 23.56 -33.60 20.30
CA LEU A 77 23.47 -32.35 21.04
C LEU A 77 24.32 -31.24 20.39
N GLN A 78 25.56 -31.54 20.01
CA GLN A 78 26.42 -30.61 19.28
C GLN A 78 25.81 -30.21 17.92
N LEU A 79 25.25 -31.17 17.17
CA LEU A 79 24.56 -30.89 15.91
C LEU A 79 23.41 -29.89 16.10
N THR A 80 22.64 -29.99 17.20
CA THR A 80 21.59 -28.98 17.45
C THR A 80 22.15 -27.58 17.61
N SER A 81 23.34 -27.40 18.18
CA SER A 81 23.98 -26.09 18.29
C SER A 81 24.33 -25.52 16.92
N ASP A 82 24.91 -26.33 16.03
CA ASP A 82 25.24 -25.92 14.67
C ASP A 82 23.95 -25.55 13.89
N CYS A 83 22.90 -26.36 13.98
CA CYS A 83 21.61 -26.07 13.34
C CYS A 83 20.93 -24.81 13.90
N ILE A 84 21.03 -24.56 15.21
CA ILE A 84 20.44 -23.38 15.86
C ILE A 84 21.17 -22.10 15.41
N ASN A 85 22.49 -22.15 15.24
CA ASN A 85 23.24 -21.01 14.68
C ASN A 85 22.79 -20.69 13.25
N LEU A 86 22.40 -21.70 12.46
CA LEU A 86 21.88 -21.51 11.10
C LEU A 86 20.41 -21.07 11.07
N ASN A 87 19.59 -21.49 12.04
CA ASN A 87 18.19 -21.08 12.15
C ASN A 87 17.66 -21.26 13.58
N ALA A 88 17.81 -20.21 14.39
CA ALA A 88 17.33 -20.18 15.77
C ALA A 88 15.79 -20.23 15.89
N SER A 89 15.05 -19.98 14.80
CA SER A 89 13.59 -19.99 14.78
C SER A 89 12.97 -21.38 14.62
N ASN A 90 13.76 -22.41 14.35
CA ASN A 90 13.27 -23.77 14.19
C ASN A 90 12.94 -24.41 15.55
N TYR A 91 11.66 -24.41 15.92
CA TYR A 91 11.18 -24.93 17.20
C TYR A 91 11.36 -26.45 17.38
N THR A 92 11.44 -27.23 16.29
CA THR A 92 11.70 -28.67 16.36
C THR A 92 13.10 -28.96 16.91
N LEU A 93 14.11 -28.17 16.50
CA LEU A 93 15.46 -28.24 17.04
C LEU A 93 15.47 -28.02 18.55
N TRP A 94 14.84 -26.94 19.01
CA TRP A 94 14.80 -26.59 20.42
C TRP A 94 14.07 -27.65 21.26
N HIS A 95 12.98 -28.22 20.75
CA HIS A 95 12.31 -29.33 21.41
C HIS A 95 13.24 -30.55 21.55
N TYR A 96 13.88 -30.95 20.46
CA TYR A 96 14.78 -32.10 20.46
C TYR A 96 16.02 -31.86 21.34
N ARG A 97 16.58 -30.65 21.33
CA ARG A 97 17.67 -30.25 22.24
C ARG A 97 17.27 -30.40 23.70
N ARG A 98 16.05 -29.98 24.10
CA ARG A 98 15.55 -30.19 25.47
C ARG A 98 15.47 -31.67 25.85
N VAL A 99 15.02 -32.53 24.94
CA VAL A 99 15.01 -33.99 25.14
C VAL A 99 16.43 -34.53 25.34
N LEU A 100 17.40 -34.07 24.55
CA LEU A 100 18.79 -34.47 24.67
C LEU A 100 19.40 -34.02 26.01
N LEU A 101 19.19 -32.77 26.41
CA LEU A 101 19.68 -32.22 27.68
C LEU A 101 19.21 -33.06 28.89
N GLU A 102 17.94 -33.44 28.89
CA GLU A 102 17.35 -34.28 29.94
C GLU A 102 17.94 -35.69 29.93
N LYS A 103 17.88 -36.38 28.78
CA LYS A 103 18.31 -37.80 28.70
C LYS A 103 19.81 -38.01 28.87
N LEU A 104 20.62 -37.03 28.47
CA LEU A 104 22.08 -37.05 28.67
C LEU A 104 22.49 -36.48 30.03
N ASN A 105 21.53 -36.04 30.86
CA ASN A 105 21.76 -35.42 32.16
C ASN A 105 22.83 -34.30 32.13
N LYS A 106 22.69 -33.38 31.17
CA LYS A 106 23.67 -32.29 30.97
C LYS A 106 23.61 -31.25 32.10
N CYS A 107 24.71 -30.54 32.29
CA CYS A 107 24.78 -29.42 33.22
C CYS A 107 23.91 -28.26 32.73
N LEU A 108 22.88 -27.91 33.52
CA LEU A 108 21.95 -26.83 33.18
C LEU A 108 22.58 -25.43 33.28
N LEU A 109 23.63 -25.25 34.09
CA LEU A 109 24.34 -23.96 34.19
C LEU A 109 25.16 -23.67 32.93
N THR A 110 25.78 -24.69 32.34
CA THR A 110 26.44 -24.56 31.04
C THR A 110 25.43 -24.25 29.93
N GLU A 111 24.26 -24.88 29.98
CA GLU A 111 23.19 -24.58 29.02
C GLU A 111 22.58 -23.18 29.23
N LEU A 112 22.56 -22.69 30.48
CA LEU A 112 22.15 -21.32 30.81
C LEU A 112 23.07 -20.30 30.13
N GLU A 113 24.38 -20.50 30.20
CA GLU A 113 25.37 -19.66 29.51
C GLU A 113 25.19 -19.71 27.98
N TYR A 114 24.95 -20.89 27.44
CA TYR A 114 24.67 -21.06 26.01
C TYR A 114 23.44 -20.26 25.57
N ILE A 115 22.32 -20.38 26.30
CA ILE A 115 21.08 -19.70 25.90
C ILE A 115 21.14 -18.19 26.12
N GLU A 116 21.85 -17.71 27.15
CA GLU A 116 22.11 -16.28 27.34
C GLU A 116 22.86 -15.70 26.12
N ASN A 117 23.91 -16.39 25.63
CA ASN A 117 24.63 -16.00 24.41
C ASN A 117 23.73 -16.03 23.17
N MET A 118 22.90 -17.08 23.02
CA MET A 118 21.96 -17.17 21.90
C MET A 118 20.92 -16.05 21.91
N ILE A 119 20.42 -15.65 23.09
CA ILE A 119 19.52 -14.52 23.24
C ILE A 119 20.23 -13.22 22.88
N SER A 120 21.48 -12.99 23.31
CA SER A 120 22.21 -11.77 22.93
C SER A 120 22.33 -11.61 21.41
N LYS A 121 22.43 -12.70 20.65
CA LYS A 121 22.43 -12.67 19.17
C LYS A 121 21.02 -12.61 18.56
N ASN A 122 20.01 -13.16 19.24
CA ASN A 122 18.66 -13.40 18.69
C ASN A 122 17.55 -12.91 19.63
N HIS A 123 17.71 -11.75 20.27
CA HIS A 123 16.85 -11.28 21.36
C HIS A 123 15.37 -11.02 20.98
N LYS A 124 15.01 -11.08 19.70
CA LYS A 124 13.63 -10.98 19.18
C LYS A 124 13.03 -12.32 18.70
N ASN A 125 13.64 -13.44 19.10
CA ASN A 125 13.20 -14.78 18.73
C ASN A 125 12.41 -15.46 19.86
N TYR A 126 11.24 -16.03 19.56
CA TYR A 126 10.39 -16.68 20.57
C TYR A 126 11.05 -17.91 21.21
N GLN A 127 11.73 -18.74 20.42
CA GLN A 127 12.23 -20.03 20.86
C GLN A 127 13.39 -19.90 21.85
N VAL A 128 14.26 -18.91 21.69
CA VAL A 128 15.37 -18.68 22.63
C VAL A 128 14.87 -18.28 24.02
N TRP A 129 13.86 -17.41 24.09
CA TRP A 129 13.25 -16.99 25.36
C TRP A 129 12.44 -18.11 26.03
N GLU A 130 11.75 -18.94 25.24
CA GLU A 130 11.04 -20.12 25.76
C GLU A 130 12.02 -21.18 26.27
N HIS A 131 13.14 -21.39 25.57
CA HIS A 131 14.18 -22.31 26.04
C HIS A 131 14.86 -21.79 27.31
N TYR A 132 15.13 -20.47 27.40
CA TYR A 132 15.65 -19.85 28.62
C TYR A 132 14.71 -20.06 29.81
N LYS A 133 13.40 -19.83 29.61
CA LYS A 133 12.37 -20.10 30.62
C LYS A 133 12.33 -21.57 31.03
N PHE A 134 12.49 -22.50 30.09
CA PHE A 134 12.58 -23.93 30.38
C PHE A 134 13.78 -24.26 31.29
N ILE A 135 14.98 -23.77 30.94
CA ILE A 135 16.19 -24.01 31.73
C ILE A 135 16.06 -23.44 33.14
N LEU A 136 15.55 -22.22 33.28
CA LEU A 136 15.30 -21.58 34.58
C LEU A 136 14.30 -22.36 35.43
N ASN A 137 13.21 -22.86 34.84
CA ASN A 137 12.25 -23.72 35.56
C ASN A 137 12.87 -25.04 36.02
N CYS A 138 13.72 -25.67 35.21
CA CYS A 138 14.44 -26.88 35.60
C CYS A 138 15.40 -26.61 36.76
N LEU A 139 16.15 -25.51 36.73
CA LEU A 139 17.03 -25.08 37.82
C LEU A 139 16.24 -24.79 39.10
N LYS A 140 15.14 -24.02 39.00
CA LYS A 140 14.26 -23.72 40.14
C LYS A 140 13.72 -24.97 40.82
N LYS A 141 13.25 -25.95 40.04
CA LYS A 141 12.79 -27.25 40.56
C LYS A 141 13.90 -28.01 41.31
N ARG A 142 15.15 -27.97 40.83
CA ARG A 142 16.29 -28.63 41.51
C ARG A 142 16.62 -27.93 42.84
N ILE A 143 16.61 -26.59 42.85
CA ILE A 143 16.80 -25.79 44.07
C ILE A 143 15.70 -26.11 45.09
N ASP A 144 14.43 -26.11 44.68
CA ASP A 144 13.29 -26.38 45.57
C ASP A 144 13.29 -27.81 46.12
N ALA A 145 13.84 -28.76 45.38
CA ALA A 145 14.00 -30.14 45.82
C ALA A 145 15.18 -30.33 46.80
N ASN A 146 15.88 -29.27 47.20
CA ASN A 146 17.14 -29.31 47.97
C ASN A 146 18.18 -30.25 47.34
N ALA A 147 18.14 -30.42 46.02
CA ALA A 147 19.22 -31.12 45.33
C ALA A 147 20.50 -30.30 45.47
N THR A 148 21.65 -30.96 45.56
CA THR A 148 22.96 -30.31 45.53
C THR A 148 23.05 -29.52 44.23
N THR A 149 22.97 -28.19 44.32
CA THR A 149 22.99 -27.27 43.18
C THR A 149 24.09 -26.26 43.43
N ASP A 150 24.84 -25.91 42.38
CA ASP A 150 25.98 -25.00 42.47
C ASP A 150 25.57 -23.51 42.52
N ILE A 151 24.26 -23.23 42.60
CA ILE A 151 23.73 -21.86 42.62
C ILE A 151 22.50 -21.76 43.54
N SER A 152 22.47 -20.71 44.37
CA SER A 152 21.29 -20.39 45.19
C SER A 152 20.19 -19.71 44.36
N LEU A 153 18.96 -19.69 44.89
CA LEU A 153 17.84 -18.97 44.24
C LEU A 153 18.10 -17.47 44.13
N GLU A 154 18.76 -16.89 45.13
CA GLU A 154 19.12 -15.47 45.15
C GLU A 154 20.14 -15.13 44.05
N GLU A 155 21.22 -15.92 43.95
CA GLU A 155 22.25 -15.75 42.91
C GLU A 155 21.68 -15.96 41.51
N LEU A 156 20.82 -16.98 41.33
CA LEU A 156 20.15 -17.24 40.05
C LEU A 156 19.25 -16.08 39.66
N THR A 157 18.42 -15.59 40.57
CA THR A 157 17.52 -14.45 40.32
C THR A 157 18.33 -13.20 39.97
N ALA A 158 19.39 -12.91 40.72
CA ALA A 158 20.25 -11.76 40.46
C ALA A 158 20.98 -11.86 39.11
N ARG A 159 21.36 -13.06 38.68
CA ARG A 159 21.91 -13.31 37.34
C ARG A 159 20.86 -13.03 36.26
N VAL A 160 19.67 -13.62 36.38
CA VAL A 160 18.59 -13.48 35.39
C VAL A 160 18.18 -12.02 35.22
N LYS A 161 17.95 -11.30 36.33
CA LYS A 161 17.62 -9.87 36.26
C LYS A 161 18.71 -9.06 35.58
N ARG A 162 19.99 -9.27 35.93
CA ARG A 162 21.12 -8.57 35.28
C ARG A 162 21.15 -8.83 33.77
N PHE A 163 20.92 -10.07 33.35
CA PHE A 163 20.88 -10.43 31.94
C PHE A 163 19.70 -9.79 31.19
N ILE A 164 18.49 -9.83 31.76
CA ILE A 164 17.34 -9.17 31.14
C ILE A 164 17.55 -7.66 31.08
N HIS A 165 18.13 -7.06 32.12
CA HIS A 165 18.45 -5.64 32.14
C HIS A 165 19.50 -5.27 31.09
N SER A 166 20.48 -6.13 30.79
CA SER A 166 21.42 -5.86 29.69
C SER A 166 20.72 -5.88 28.34
N VAL A 167 19.78 -6.81 28.11
CA VAL A 167 18.97 -6.81 26.87
C VAL A 167 18.10 -5.56 26.78
N LEU A 168 17.48 -5.12 27.89
CA LEU A 168 16.69 -3.89 27.94
C LEU A 168 17.53 -2.61 27.83
N ALA A 169 18.81 -2.65 28.19
CA ALA A 169 19.72 -1.52 27.97
C ALA A 169 20.04 -1.33 26.48
N GLU A 170 20.07 -2.42 25.70
CA GLU A 170 20.24 -2.39 24.24
C GLU A 170 18.92 -2.10 23.50
N ASP A 171 17.82 -2.72 23.93
CA ASP A 171 16.47 -2.53 23.38
C ASP A 171 15.45 -2.40 24.52
N SER A 172 15.23 -1.16 24.96
CA SER A 172 14.37 -0.81 26.10
C SER A 172 12.89 -1.14 25.91
N LYS A 173 12.49 -1.54 24.70
CA LYS A 173 11.13 -1.92 24.32
C LYS A 173 11.04 -3.39 23.88
N ASN A 174 12.07 -4.20 24.10
CA ASN A 174 12.06 -5.62 23.77
C ASN A 174 10.92 -6.36 24.49
N TYR A 175 9.91 -6.78 23.72
CA TYR A 175 8.68 -7.35 24.29
C TYR A 175 8.92 -8.68 25.02
N HIS A 176 9.85 -9.50 24.52
CA HIS A 176 10.17 -10.79 25.13
C HIS A 176 10.88 -10.61 26.47
N ALA A 177 11.81 -9.67 26.56
CA ALA A 177 12.50 -9.32 27.81
C ALA A 177 11.51 -8.85 28.87
N TRP A 178 10.58 -7.94 28.51
CA TRP A 178 9.51 -7.47 29.39
C TRP A 178 8.57 -8.60 29.83
N GLN A 179 8.16 -9.47 28.91
CA GLN A 179 7.34 -10.63 29.23
C GLN A 179 8.07 -11.58 30.18
N HIS A 180 9.37 -11.78 29.98
CA HIS A 180 10.17 -12.71 30.75
C HIS A 180 10.44 -12.19 32.18
N ILE A 181 10.70 -10.89 32.35
CA ILE A 181 10.83 -10.32 33.71
C ILE A 181 9.50 -10.36 34.45
N GLN A 182 8.37 -10.09 33.80
CA GLN A 182 7.05 -10.22 34.42
C GLN A 182 6.76 -11.66 34.87
N TRP A 183 7.07 -12.64 34.03
CA TRP A 183 7.00 -14.05 34.41
C TRP A 183 7.86 -14.36 35.64
N LEU A 184 9.12 -13.91 35.65
CA LEU A 184 10.06 -14.14 36.74
C LEU A 184 9.55 -13.56 38.07
N ILE A 185 9.15 -12.28 38.08
CA ILE A 185 8.76 -11.60 39.32
C ILE A 185 7.43 -12.14 39.87
N LEU A 186 6.52 -12.56 38.98
CA LEU A 186 5.24 -13.15 39.36
C LEU A 186 5.41 -14.56 39.91
N ASP A 187 5.99 -15.47 39.11
CA ASP A 187 6.05 -16.89 39.45
C ASP A 187 7.03 -17.17 40.59
N TRP A 188 8.13 -16.39 40.69
CA TRP A 188 9.15 -16.59 41.73
C TRP A 188 9.03 -15.59 42.89
N ALA A 189 8.01 -14.72 42.87
CA ALA A 189 7.75 -13.68 43.86
C ALA A 189 8.95 -12.72 44.08
N GLN A 190 9.69 -12.40 43.02
CA GLN A 190 10.95 -11.61 43.06
C GLN A 190 10.73 -10.11 42.79
N TRP A 191 9.88 -9.47 43.59
CA TRP A 191 9.46 -8.06 43.40
C TRP A 191 10.48 -7.00 43.84
N HIS A 192 11.47 -7.39 44.65
CA HIS A 192 12.42 -6.43 45.24
C HIS A 192 13.22 -5.68 44.16
N GLY A 193 13.32 -4.36 44.31
CA GLY A 193 14.07 -3.47 43.42
C GLY A 193 13.36 -3.07 42.11
N GLU A 194 12.21 -3.68 41.76
CA GLU A 194 11.55 -3.43 40.49
C GLU A 194 11.08 -1.98 40.31
N LEU A 195 10.42 -1.40 41.32
CA LEU A 195 9.97 -0.01 41.24
C LEU A 195 11.13 0.98 41.08
N THR A 196 12.25 0.74 41.76
CA THR A 196 13.46 1.56 41.63
C THR A 196 14.06 1.47 40.22
N TYR A 197 14.07 0.27 39.64
CA TYR A 197 14.52 0.08 38.27
C TYR A 197 13.61 0.77 37.25
N ILE A 198 12.29 0.68 37.45
CA ILE A 198 11.29 1.36 36.61
C ILE A 198 11.42 2.87 36.71
N ASP A 199 11.60 3.42 37.93
CA ASP A 199 11.83 4.86 38.14
C ASP A 199 13.03 5.33 37.31
N LYS A 200 14.15 4.59 37.34
CA LYS A 200 15.33 4.87 36.51
C LYS A 200 14.99 4.86 35.01
N LEU A 201 14.27 3.85 34.52
CA LEU A 201 13.93 3.74 33.09
C LEU A 201 13.01 4.88 32.60
N ILE A 202 12.07 5.32 33.43
CA ILE A 202 11.17 6.45 33.10
C ILE A 202 11.94 7.78 33.16
N GLU A 203 12.93 7.90 34.05
CA GLU A 203 13.83 9.06 34.07
C GLU A 203 14.72 9.14 32.82
N GLU A 204 15.21 7.99 32.32
CA GLU A 204 15.99 7.90 31.09
C GLU A 204 15.14 8.14 29.82
N ASP A 205 13.96 7.50 29.73
CA ASP A 205 12.99 7.72 28.66
C ASP A 205 11.55 7.76 29.20
N ILE A 206 11.05 8.99 29.37
CA ILE A 206 9.70 9.24 29.86
C ILE A 206 8.61 8.70 28.94
N ARG A 207 8.91 8.45 27.65
CA ARG A 207 7.98 7.91 26.65
C ARG A 207 8.07 6.39 26.54
N ASN A 208 8.84 5.72 27.40
CA ASN A 208 8.92 4.26 27.40
C ASN A 208 7.62 3.64 27.95
N ASN A 209 6.68 3.36 27.04
CA ASN A 209 5.39 2.75 27.39
C ASN A 209 5.53 1.39 28.08
N SER A 210 6.57 0.61 27.77
CA SER A 210 6.79 -0.69 28.41
C SER A 210 7.16 -0.52 29.88
N ALA A 211 7.93 0.51 30.24
CA ALA A 211 8.22 0.85 31.63
C ALA A 211 6.96 1.31 32.40
N TRP A 212 6.11 2.15 31.77
CA TRP A 212 4.81 2.54 32.35
C TRP A 212 3.86 1.35 32.56
N ASN A 213 3.81 0.44 31.59
CA ASN A 213 3.06 -0.81 31.72
C ASN A 213 3.62 -1.69 32.86
N HIS A 214 4.93 -1.84 32.95
CA HIS A 214 5.56 -2.62 34.01
C HIS A 214 5.33 -1.98 35.39
N ARG A 215 5.32 -0.65 35.48
CA ARG A 215 4.95 0.08 36.69
C ARG A 215 3.55 -0.30 37.17
N TYR A 216 2.58 -0.24 36.26
CA TYR A 216 1.20 -0.62 36.55
C TYR A 216 1.13 -2.07 37.05
N TYR A 217 1.80 -2.97 36.34
CA TYR A 217 1.83 -4.40 36.64
C TYR A 217 2.41 -4.69 38.04
N VAL A 218 3.54 -4.08 38.39
CA VAL A 218 4.19 -4.27 39.70
C VAL A 218 3.30 -3.75 40.83
N ILE A 219 2.72 -2.57 40.69
CA ILE A 219 1.83 -2.00 41.73
C ILE A 219 0.60 -2.88 41.90
N GLN A 220 -0.02 -3.32 40.81
CA GLN A 220 -1.21 -4.19 40.84
C GLN A 220 -0.98 -5.47 41.64
N HIS A 221 0.21 -6.07 41.53
CA HIS A 221 0.53 -7.37 42.16
C HIS A 221 1.27 -7.25 43.50
N THR A 222 1.61 -6.03 43.94
CA THR A 222 2.29 -5.80 45.22
C THR A 222 1.37 -5.06 46.21
N THR A 223 1.39 -3.73 46.22
CA THR A 223 0.58 -2.92 47.14
C THR A 223 -0.88 -2.85 46.74
N GLY A 224 -1.19 -3.11 45.47
CA GLY A 224 -2.47 -2.76 44.87
C GLY A 224 -2.66 -1.25 44.74
N PHE A 225 -3.77 -0.86 44.12
CA PHE A 225 -4.16 0.55 43.94
C PHE A 225 -5.05 1.01 45.10
N THR A 226 -4.47 1.15 46.30
CA THR A 226 -5.16 1.82 47.41
C THR A 226 -5.29 3.31 47.16
N GLU A 227 -6.22 3.99 47.82
CA GLU A 227 -6.40 5.44 47.64
C GLU A 227 -5.12 6.25 47.94
N GLN A 228 -4.30 5.80 48.90
CA GLN A 228 -3.00 6.43 49.18
C GLN A 228 -2.00 6.19 48.04
N VAL A 229 -1.94 4.98 47.49
CA VAL A 229 -1.03 4.66 46.38
C VAL A 229 -1.45 5.41 45.11
N ILE A 230 -2.75 5.46 44.81
CA ILE A 230 -3.27 6.21 43.66
C ILE A 230 -2.89 7.68 43.77
N GLN A 231 -3.06 8.31 44.95
CA GLN A 231 -2.68 9.71 45.15
C GLN A 231 -1.19 9.95 44.84
N LEU A 232 -0.31 9.11 45.36
CA LEU A 232 1.14 9.21 45.12
C LEU A 232 1.49 9.02 43.63
N GLU A 233 0.83 8.06 42.96
CA GLU A 233 1.08 7.76 41.55
C GLU A 233 0.50 8.85 40.63
N VAL A 234 -0.64 9.43 40.97
CA VAL A 234 -1.20 10.61 40.27
C VAL A 234 -0.23 11.77 40.34
N GLU A 235 0.29 12.10 41.53
CA GLU A 235 1.26 13.18 41.70
C GLU A 235 2.52 12.95 40.85
N LYS A 236 3.09 11.74 40.91
CA LYS A 236 4.27 11.37 40.09
C LYS A 236 3.99 11.45 38.58
N THR A 237 2.83 10.98 38.14
CA THR A 237 2.45 10.98 36.73
C THR A 237 2.21 12.38 36.21
N ILE A 238 1.60 13.26 37.02
CA ILE A 238 1.42 14.67 36.66
C ILE A 238 2.77 15.39 36.52
N GLN A 239 3.74 15.13 37.41
CA GLN A 239 5.10 15.68 37.23
C GLN A 239 5.72 15.24 35.90
N SER A 240 5.41 14.03 35.44
CA SER A 240 5.87 13.52 34.15
C SER A 240 5.15 14.19 32.97
N ILE A 241 3.84 14.40 33.07
CA ILE A 241 3.03 15.11 32.08
C ILE A 241 3.48 16.56 31.95
N ILE A 242 3.77 17.27 33.05
CA ILE A 242 4.25 18.65 33.00
C ILE A 242 5.57 18.74 32.24
N LYS A 243 6.49 17.77 32.42
CA LYS A 243 7.75 17.70 31.68
C LYS A 243 7.56 17.38 30.20
N ALA A 244 6.58 16.54 29.85
CA ALA A 244 6.30 16.13 28.49
C ALA A 244 4.78 16.05 28.21
N PRO A 245 4.11 17.20 27.95
CA PRO A 245 2.65 17.24 27.79
C PRO A 245 2.11 16.42 26.61
N ASN A 246 2.96 16.19 25.61
CA ASN A 246 2.65 15.40 24.40
C ASN A 246 3.06 13.92 24.53
N ASN A 247 3.34 13.43 25.75
CA ASN A 247 3.64 12.03 26.00
C ASN A 247 2.37 11.24 26.32
N GLU A 248 1.87 10.48 25.34
CA GLU A 248 0.68 9.67 25.50
C GLU A 248 0.78 8.63 26.64
N SER A 249 1.95 8.02 26.84
CA SER A 249 2.11 6.95 27.85
C SER A 249 1.75 7.42 29.26
N ALA A 250 2.15 8.64 29.64
CA ALA A 250 1.82 9.20 30.95
C ALA A 250 0.32 9.51 31.09
N TRP A 251 -0.33 10.01 30.03
CA TRP A 251 -1.78 10.24 30.01
C TRP A 251 -2.58 8.93 30.12
N ASN A 252 -2.16 7.90 29.38
CA ASN A 252 -2.78 6.58 29.41
C ASN A 252 -2.59 5.91 30.79
N TYR A 253 -1.39 6.03 31.38
CA TYR A 253 -1.14 5.54 32.73
C TYR A 253 -2.00 6.27 33.78
N LEU A 254 -2.07 7.61 33.71
CA LEU A 254 -2.90 8.44 34.60
C LEU A 254 -4.36 7.99 34.56
N LEU A 255 -4.93 7.84 33.36
CA LEU A 255 -6.30 7.36 33.20
C LEU A 255 -6.47 5.94 33.77
N GLY A 256 -5.51 5.06 33.50
CA GLY A 256 -5.51 3.67 33.97
C GLY A 256 -5.51 3.53 35.49
N ILE A 257 -4.72 4.35 36.21
CA ILE A 257 -4.67 4.33 37.68
C ILE A 257 -5.89 5.03 38.30
N MET A 258 -6.36 6.13 37.70
CA MET A 258 -7.51 6.88 38.23
C MET A 258 -8.81 6.08 38.16
N ARG A 259 -8.99 5.25 37.12
CA ARG A 259 -10.12 4.30 37.02
C ARG A 259 -10.14 3.23 38.13
N LYS A 260 -9.07 3.09 38.92
CA LYS A 260 -9.03 2.22 40.10
C LYS A 260 -9.48 2.94 41.38
N SER A 261 -9.56 4.27 41.37
CA SER A 261 -10.09 5.03 42.49
C SER A 261 -11.61 4.96 42.51
N SER A 262 -12.16 5.05 43.71
CA SER A 262 -13.59 5.24 43.94
C SER A 262 -14.02 6.72 43.91
N LYS A 263 -13.08 7.65 43.71
CA LYS A 263 -13.32 9.09 43.75
C LYS A 263 -13.45 9.71 42.35
N SER A 264 -14.11 10.87 42.28
CA SER A 264 -14.30 11.66 41.05
C SER A 264 -13.09 12.55 40.69
N LEU A 265 -13.08 13.18 39.50
CA LEU A 265 -11.95 14.00 39.00
C LEU A 265 -11.63 15.10 39.97
N ASP A 266 -12.71 15.72 40.45
CA ASP A 266 -12.69 16.91 41.29
C ASP A 266 -12.06 16.61 42.65
N SER A 267 -11.85 15.33 43.00
CA SER A 267 -11.07 14.95 44.17
C SER A 267 -9.55 15.02 43.96
N PHE A 268 -9.11 15.07 42.70
CA PHE A 268 -7.70 15.19 42.30
C PHE A 268 -7.44 16.60 41.75
N ASN A 269 -7.44 17.61 42.62
CA ASN A 269 -7.25 19.02 42.25
C ASN A 269 -6.06 19.25 41.30
N ILE A 270 -4.95 18.55 41.55
CA ILE A 270 -3.72 18.66 40.73
C ILE A 270 -3.96 18.25 39.26
N VAL A 271 -4.83 17.27 39.01
CA VAL A 271 -5.16 16.81 37.64
C VAL A 271 -6.01 17.86 36.94
N THR A 272 -7.06 18.36 37.60
CA THR A 272 -7.93 19.40 37.04
C THR A 272 -7.15 20.66 36.70
N GLU A 273 -6.35 21.17 37.65
CA GLU A 273 -5.51 22.36 37.45
C GLU A 273 -4.51 22.16 36.30
N THR A 274 -3.88 20.98 36.22
CA THR A 274 -2.93 20.67 35.14
C THR A 274 -3.64 20.64 33.78
N CYS A 275 -4.81 20.01 33.68
CA CYS A 275 -5.57 19.93 32.42
C CYS A 275 -6.03 21.32 31.96
N GLU A 276 -6.52 22.17 32.87
CA GLU A 276 -6.92 23.54 32.58
C GLU A 276 -5.74 24.37 32.08
N ASN A 277 -4.60 24.32 32.79
CA ASN A 277 -3.39 25.05 32.40
C ASN A 277 -2.85 24.60 31.02
N LEU A 278 -2.77 23.30 30.78
CA LEU A 278 -2.25 22.77 29.51
C LEU A 278 -3.19 23.02 28.33
N SER A 279 -4.51 22.92 28.53
CA SER A 279 -5.51 23.09 27.47
C SER A 279 -5.70 24.55 27.03
N GLN A 280 -5.36 25.52 27.88
CA GLN A 280 -5.44 26.96 27.57
C GLN A 280 -4.20 27.48 26.86
N ASN A 281 -3.04 26.87 27.07
CA ASN A 281 -1.80 27.29 26.43
C ASN A 281 -1.62 26.60 25.06
N LYS A 282 -1.52 27.39 24.00
CA LYS A 282 -1.41 26.90 22.61
C LYS A 282 -0.22 25.97 22.36
N GLU A 283 0.90 26.14 23.07
CA GLU A 283 2.10 25.32 22.87
C GLU A 283 1.99 23.94 23.55
N THR A 284 1.16 23.83 24.59
CA THR A 284 1.00 22.61 25.38
C THR A 284 -0.36 21.93 25.19
N CYS A 285 -1.29 22.60 24.50
CA CYS A 285 -2.61 22.07 24.21
C CYS A 285 -2.49 20.97 23.14
N SER A 286 -2.60 19.72 23.58
CA SER A 286 -2.41 18.53 22.75
C SER A 286 -3.69 17.73 22.60
N SER A 287 -3.73 16.83 21.61
CA SER A 287 -4.81 15.86 21.47
C SER A 287 -4.97 15.01 22.73
N HIS A 288 -3.87 14.70 23.43
CA HIS A 288 -3.89 13.86 24.63
C HIS A 288 -4.58 14.54 25.83
N VAL A 289 -4.29 15.81 26.13
CA VAL A 289 -4.97 16.51 27.24
C VAL A 289 -6.46 16.67 26.97
N LEU A 290 -6.83 17.05 25.73
CA LEU A 290 -8.23 17.21 25.37
C LEU A 290 -8.98 15.88 25.36
N SER A 291 -8.36 14.81 24.82
CA SER A 291 -8.93 13.46 24.82
C SER A 291 -9.09 12.90 26.23
N PHE A 292 -8.11 13.13 27.10
CA PHE A 292 -8.21 12.77 28.52
C PHE A 292 -9.38 13.49 29.20
N MET A 293 -9.51 14.81 29.00
CA MET A 293 -10.62 15.59 29.54
C MET A 293 -11.98 15.11 29.02
N VAL A 294 -12.12 14.89 27.71
CA VAL A 294 -13.35 14.37 27.10
C VAL A 294 -13.71 13.00 27.68
N THR A 295 -12.74 12.08 27.72
CA THR A 295 -12.95 10.71 28.24
C THR A 295 -13.43 10.77 29.68
N TYR A 296 -12.76 11.57 30.51
CA TYR A 296 -13.11 11.70 31.91
C TYR A 296 -14.51 12.31 32.10
N LEU A 297 -14.81 13.44 31.45
CA LEU A 297 -16.11 14.09 31.54
C LEU A 297 -17.23 13.13 31.11
N THR A 298 -16.99 12.35 30.05
CA THR A 298 -17.95 11.36 29.53
C THR A 298 -18.21 10.22 30.51
N GLU A 299 -17.20 9.73 31.22
CA GLU A 299 -17.36 8.67 32.24
C GLU A 299 -18.23 9.10 33.43
N GLN A 300 -18.31 10.40 33.74
CA GLN A 300 -19.18 10.93 34.80
C GLN A 300 -20.64 11.10 34.39
N LEU A 301 -20.94 11.20 33.08
CA LEU A 301 -22.28 11.53 32.58
C LEU A 301 -23.38 10.57 33.07
N PRO A 302 -23.19 9.23 33.10
CA PRO A 302 -24.23 8.30 33.53
C PRO A 302 -24.71 8.53 34.98
N GLU A 303 -23.80 8.86 35.90
CA GLU A 303 -24.13 9.13 37.31
C GLU A 303 -24.76 10.52 37.47
N LEU A 304 -24.22 11.54 36.81
CA LEU A 304 -24.74 12.91 36.86
C LEU A 304 -26.15 13.01 36.30
N GLN A 305 -26.47 12.23 35.26
CA GLN A 305 -27.82 12.19 34.69
C GLN A 305 -28.87 11.75 35.71
N GLN A 306 -28.51 10.87 36.65
CA GLN A 306 -29.41 10.34 37.67
C GLN A 306 -29.45 11.22 38.92
N THR A 307 -28.31 11.77 39.32
CA THR A 307 -28.15 12.42 40.64
C THR A 307 -28.21 13.96 40.58
N LYS A 308 -27.73 14.57 39.49
CA LYS A 308 -27.52 16.03 39.37
C LYS A 308 -27.75 16.54 37.93
N PRO A 309 -29.02 16.69 37.50
CA PRO A 309 -29.37 17.04 36.10
C PRO A 309 -28.80 18.36 35.57
N GLU A 310 -28.62 19.36 36.43
CA GLU A 310 -28.01 20.64 36.02
C GLU A 310 -26.50 20.51 35.79
N GLN A 311 -25.81 19.73 36.63
CA GLN A 311 -24.38 19.44 36.44
C GLN A 311 -24.16 18.58 35.19
N PHE A 312 -25.06 17.63 34.90
CA PHE A 312 -25.06 16.85 33.66
C PHE A 312 -25.04 17.74 32.41
N LYS A 313 -25.93 18.75 32.33
CA LYS A 313 -26.00 19.65 31.17
C LYS A 313 -24.69 20.42 30.97
N ALA A 314 -24.11 20.93 32.05
CA ALA A 314 -22.85 21.67 32.01
C ALA A 314 -21.69 20.77 31.55
N THR A 315 -21.55 19.58 32.14
CA THR A 315 -20.51 18.60 31.79
C THR A 315 -20.65 18.13 30.34
N PHE A 316 -21.88 17.84 29.89
CA PHE A 316 -22.16 17.42 28.51
C PHE A 316 -21.80 18.53 27.50
N SER A 317 -22.20 19.77 27.80
CA SER A 317 -21.87 20.92 26.96
C SER A 317 -20.35 21.10 26.86
N LYS A 318 -19.63 20.95 27.98
CA LYS A 318 -18.17 21.10 27.97
C LYS A 318 -17.48 19.97 27.20
N ALA A 319 -17.91 18.73 27.38
CA ALA A 319 -17.39 17.60 26.61
C ALA A 319 -17.61 17.79 25.09
N THR A 320 -18.79 18.29 24.70
CA THR A 320 -19.11 18.59 23.30
C THR A 320 -18.19 19.66 22.72
N GLU A 321 -17.98 20.77 23.44
CA GLU A 321 -17.07 21.84 23.04
C GLU A 321 -15.63 21.32 22.83
N LEU A 322 -15.14 20.47 23.74
CA LEU A 322 -13.81 19.88 23.62
C LEU A 322 -13.72 18.89 22.45
N CYS A 323 -14.77 18.11 22.18
CA CYS A 323 -14.84 17.24 21.00
C CYS A 323 -14.81 18.05 19.69
N GLU A 324 -15.55 19.15 19.61
CA GLU A 324 -15.53 20.04 18.45
C GLU A 324 -14.14 20.66 18.25
N LYS A 325 -13.49 21.09 19.33
CA LYS A 325 -12.11 21.60 19.29
C LYS A 325 -11.12 20.52 18.84
N LEU A 326 -11.24 19.30 19.36
CA LEU A 326 -10.43 18.17 18.92
C LEU A 326 -10.61 17.92 17.42
N ALA A 327 -11.84 17.76 16.94
CA ALA A 327 -12.12 17.40 15.54
C ALA A 327 -11.73 18.49 14.53
N ASN A 328 -11.89 19.76 14.91
CA ASN A 328 -11.74 20.87 13.96
C ASN A 328 -10.41 21.62 14.09
N GLU A 329 -9.71 21.54 15.22
CA GLU A 329 -8.51 22.35 15.48
C GLU A 329 -7.25 21.54 15.83
N ILE A 330 -7.36 20.43 16.58
CA ILE A 330 -6.20 19.79 17.23
C ILE A 330 -5.89 18.39 16.67
N ASP A 331 -6.88 17.50 16.57
CA ASP A 331 -6.77 16.16 16.00
C ASP A 331 -7.52 16.10 14.67
N THR A 332 -7.08 16.97 13.75
CA THR A 332 -7.69 17.17 12.43
C THR A 332 -7.33 16.05 11.46
N SER A 333 -7.28 14.81 11.92
CA SER A 333 -7.07 13.59 11.12
C SER A 333 -8.24 13.28 10.17
N SER A 334 -8.83 14.32 9.55
CA SER A 334 -9.46 14.16 8.25
C SER A 334 -8.36 13.80 7.25
N PRO A 335 -8.47 12.69 6.52
CA PRO A 335 -7.51 12.36 5.48
C PRO A 335 -7.41 13.56 4.52
N SER A 336 -6.19 13.83 4.03
CA SER A 336 -6.01 14.71 2.87
C SER A 336 -7.13 14.42 1.87
N PRO A 337 -7.85 15.44 1.37
CA PRO A 337 -8.99 15.23 0.51
C PRO A 337 -8.61 14.30 -0.64
N PRO A 338 -9.47 13.32 -0.97
CA PRO A 338 -9.06 12.20 -1.80
C PRO A 338 -8.72 12.65 -3.22
N ALA A 339 -7.66 12.09 -3.78
CA ALA A 339 -7.35 12.18 -5.19
C ALA A 339 -7.74 10.88 -5.90
N TYR A 340 -8.47 10.99 -7.00
CA TYR A 340 -8.94 9.86 -7.81
C TYR A 340 -8.23 9.85 -9.16
N LEU A 341 -7.78 8.68 -9.59
CA LEU A 341 -7.28 8.45 -10.94
C LEU A 341 -8.29 7.62 -11.72
N PHE A 342 -8.69 8.10 -12.90
CA PHE A 342 -9.67 7.47 -13.77
C PHE A 342 -9.13 7.25 -15.19
N GLY A 343 -9.18 6.00 -15.67
CA GLY A 343 -8.74 5.63 -17.01
C GLY A 343 -9.81 5.82 -18.09
N THR A 344 -9.57 6.69 -19.07
CA THR A 344 -10.45 6.98 -20.22
C THR A 344 -10.01 6.24 -21.50
N ILE A 345 -10.89 6.18 -22.50
CA ILE A 345 -10.55 5.75 -23.86
C ILE A 345 -11.17 6.71 -24.89
N HIS A 346 -10.50 6.90 -26.03
CA HIS A 346 -10.83 7.91 -27.04
C HIS A 346 -11.96 7.46 -27.99
N VAL A 347 -13.13 7.15 -27.42
CA VAL A 347 -14.30 6.65 -28.14
C VAL A 347 -15.55 7.45 -27.77
N PRO A 348 -16.62 7.42 -28.59
CA PRO A 348 -17.87 8.13 -28.30
C PRO A 348 -18.42 7.76 -26.92
N TYR A 349 -18.68 8.76 -26.08
CA TYR A 349 -19.09 8.53 -24.68
C TYR A 349 -20.34 7.66 -24.57
N THR A 350 -21.26 7.75 -25.53
CA THR A 350 -22.50 6.96 -25.60
C THR A 350 -22.28 5.44 -25.69
N LYS A 351 -21.08 4.99 -26.06
CA LYS A 351 -20.75 3.56 -26.13
C LYS A 351 -20.20 3.00 -24.81
N VAL A 352 -19.82 3.86 -23.86
CA VAL A 352 -19.08 3.47 -22.64
C VAL A 352 -19.69 4.02 -21.35
N TRP A 353 -20.42 5.14 -21.40
CA TRP A 353 -20.92 5.86 -20.22
C TRP A 353 -21.81 5.03 -19.30
N ASP A 354 -22.69 4.20 -19.89
CA ASP A 354 -23.59 3.33 -19.13
C ASP A 354 -22.84 2.17 -18.44
N SER A 355 -21.67 1.80 -18.97
CA SER A 355 -20.80 0.77 -18.39
C SER A 355 -19.86 1.33 -17.31
N ILE A 356 -19.68 2.65 -17.23
CA ILE A 356 -18.88 3.28 -16.16
C ILE A 356 -19.62 3.14 -14.81
N PRO A 357 -18.99 2.54 -13.78
CA PRO A 357 -19.58 2.34 -12.46
C PRO A 357 -20.01 3.64 -11.80
N GLN A 358 -21.07 3.54 -10.99
CA GLN A 358 -21.59 4.70 -10.25
C GLN A 358 -20.55 5.31 -9.31
N ILE A 359 -19.63 4.52 -8.74
CA ILE A 359 -18.59 5.02 -7.85
C ILE A 359 -17.62 5.98 -8.52
N ALA A 360 -17.30 5.77 -9.81
CA ALA A 360 -16.48 6.69 -10.59
C ALA A 360 -17.24 8.00 -10.87
N LYS A 361 -18.54 7.89 -11.16
CA LYS A 361 -19.43 9.05 -11.35
C LYS A 361 -19.60 9.86 -10.06
N ASP A 362 -19.73 9.17 -8.93
CA ASP A 362 -19.82 9.77 -7.59
C ASP A 362 -18.51 10.49 -7.24
N ALA A 363 -17.35 9.85 -7.46
CA ALA A 363 -16.04 10.45 -7.26
C ALA A 363 -15.81 11.69 -8.14
N PHE A 364 -16.21 11.64 -9.41
CA PHE A 364 -16.18 12.80 -10.31
C PHE A 364 -17.06 13.95 -9.78
N ASN A 365 -18.29 13.62 -9.34
CA ASN A 365 -19.23 14.61 -8.82
C ASN A 365 -18.78 15.22 -7.49
N SER A 366 -18.16 14.45 -6.60
CA SER A 366 -17.70 14.92 -5.30
C SER A 366 -16.38 15.68 -5.35
N SER A 367 -15.60 15.57 -6.43
CA SER A 367 -14.28 16.20 -6.51
C SER A 367 -14.36 17.69 -6.81
N ASP A 368 -13.53 18.50 -6.17
CA ASP A 368 -13.51 19.95 -6.33
C ASP A 368 -12.97 20.37 -7.71
N ARG A 369 -11.92 19.69 -8.18
CA ARG A 369 -11.26 19.98 -9.46
C ARG A 369 -11.05 18.73 -10.28
N ILE A 370 -11.18 18.89 -11.60
CA ILE A 370 -11.02 17.81 -12.57
C ILE A 370 -9.79 18.10 -13.43
N ILE A 371 -8.87 17.15 -13.50
CA ILE A 371 -7.60 17.29 -14.20
C ILE A 371 -7.56 16.31 -15.37
N PHE A 372 -7.48 16.83 -16.60
CA PHE A 372 -7.41 16.00 -17.81
C PHE A 372 -5.99 15.87 -18.32
N GLU A 373 -5.79 14.95 -19.25
CA GLU A 373 -4.49 14.76 -19.90
C GLU A 373 -4.05 16.06 -20.57
N LEU A 374 -5.00 16.66 -21.29
CA LEU A 374 -4.85 17.93 -21.97
C LEU A 374 -6.17 18.72 -21.88
N ASP A 375 -6.08 20.02 -21.65
CA ASP A 375 -7.26 20.88 -21.63
C ASP A 375 -7.75 21.16 -23.07
N MET A 376 -8.68 20.32 -23.51
CA MET A 376 -9.33 20.39 -24.83
C MET A 376 -10.46 21.42 -24.90
N LEU A 377 -10.75 22.17 -23.84
CA LEU A 377 -11.67 23.32 -23.90
C LEU A 377 -10.91 24.64 -24.08
N ASN A 378 -9.58 24.61 -24.06
CA ASN A 378 -8.72 25.77 -24.21
C ASN A 378 -8.33 26.04 -25.67
N ASP A 379 -8.71 27.20 -26.20
CA ASP A 379 -8.43 27.62 -27.57
C ASP A 379 -6.92 27.69 -27.90
N LEU A 380 -6.08 28.03 -26.93
CA LEU A 380 -4.63 28.08 -27.10
C LEU A 380 -4.05 26.68 -27.26
N THR A 381 -4.59 25.70 -26.53
CA THR A 381 -4.23 24.29 -26.70
C THR A 381 -4.55 23.82 -28.11
N HIS A 382 -5.78 24.05 -28.58
CA HIS A 382 -6.20 23.71 -29.96
C HIS A 382 -5.31 24.35 -31.02
N THR A 383 -5.02 25.64 -30.87
CA THR A 383 -4.16 26.39 -31.81
C THR A 383 -2.75 25.80 -31.85
N ARG A 384 -2.16 25.50 -30.68
CA ARG A 384 -0.81 24.91 -30.59
C ARG A 384 -0.75 23.50 -31.17
N LEU A 385 -1.76 22.66 -30.91
CA LEU A 385 -1.88 21.34 -31.51
C LEU A 385 -2.00 21.46 -33.03
N SER A 386 -2.93 22.25 -33.55
CA SER A 386 -3.14 22.42 -34.99
C SER A 386 -1.85 22.86 -35.70
N ASN A 387 -1.14 23.84 -35.14
CA ASN A 387 0.11 24.35 -35.71
C ASN A 387 1.25 23.32 -35.69
N CYS A 388 1.34 22.48 -34.66
CA CYS A 388 2.44 21.52 -34.54
C CYS A 388 2.35 20.35 -35.53
N GLN A 389 1.17 20.13 -36.12
CA GLN A 389 0.95 19.11 -37.15
C GLN A 389 1.52 19.50 -38.50
N LEU A 390 1.74 20.81 -38.72
CA LEU A 390 2.09 21.36 -40.02
C LEU A 390 3.60 21.27 -40.29
N LEU A 391 3.92 21.18 -41.58
CA LEU A 391 5.25 21.40 -42.13
C LEU A 391 5.64 22.88 -42.01
N PRO A 392 6.95 23.18 -41.98
CA PRO A 392 7.44 24.55 -42.03
C PRO A 392 6.79 25.37 -43.14
N SER A 393 6.70 26.69 -42.93
CA SER A 393 6.05 27.58 -43.89
C SER A 393 6.65 27.45 -45.29
N GLY A 394 5.80 27.34 -46.31
CA GLY A 394 6.20 27.21 -47.71
C GLY A 394 6.44 25.79 -48.20
N ILE A 395 6.55 24.79 -47.31
CA ILE A 395 6.77 23.38 -47.69
C ILE A 395 5.43 22.63 -47.72
N LYS A 396 5.17 21.90 -48.80
CA LYS A 396 4.04 20.98 -48.96
C LYS A 396 4.49 19.54 -48.81
N LEU A 397 3.53 18.67 -48.51
CA LEU A 397 3.76 17.23 -48.40
C LEU A 397 4.31 16.64 -49.71
N ALA A 398 3.84 17.15 -50.86
CA ALA A 398 4.32 16.77 -52.19
C ALA A 398 5.82 17.02 -52.41
N ASP A 399 6.41 17.98 -51.67
CA ASP A 399 7.83 18.35 -51.81
C ASP A 399 8.76 17.37 -51.09
N ILE A 400 8.23 16.58 -50.15
CA ILE A 400 9.03 15.74 -49.24
C ILE A 400 8.72 14.25 -49.38
N VAL A 401 7.54 13.85 -49.87
CA VAL A 401 7.18 12.43 -50.05
C VAL A 401 7.44 11.95 -51.48
N PRO A 402 7.73 10.65 -51.69
CA PRO A 402 7.85 10.08 -53.04
C PRO A 402 6.60 10.33 -53.89
N LYS A 403 6.79 10.67 -55.18
CA LYS A 403 5.69 11.05 -56.10
C LYS A 403 4.61 9.96 -56.20
N ASN A 404 4.99 8.69 -56.23
CA ASN A 404 4.05 7.56 -56.25
C ASN A 404 3.21 7.48 -54.97
N LEU A 405 3.81 7.71 -53.80
CA LEU A 405 3.11 7.72 -52.51
C LEU A 405 2.12 8.89 -52.44
N TYR A 406 2.51 10.08 -52.89
CA TYR A 406 1.61 11.25 -52.94
C TYR A 406 0.37 11.00 -53.80
N ILE A 407 0.56 10.41 -54.99
CA ILE A 407 -0.54 10.09 -55.92
C ILE A 407 -1.49 9.06 -55.29
N ARG A 408 -0.96 8.00 -54.69
CA ARG A 408 -1.77 6.98 -54.00
C ARG A 408 -2.58 7.58 -52.85
N LEU A 409 -1.96 8.43 -52.04
CA LEU A 409 -2.61 9.13 -50.94
C LEU A 409 -3.77 10.00 -51.45
N LYS A 410 -3.54 10.78 -52.51
CA LYS A 410 -4.58 11.62 -53.12
C LYS A 410 -5.76 10.79 -53.61
N HIS A 411 -5.51 9.70 -54.34
CA HIS A 411 -6.57 8.79 -54.80
C HIS A 411 -7.33 8.14 -53.64
N HIS A 412 -6.64 7.83 -52.53
CA HIS A 412 -7.29 7.30 -51.34
C HIS A 412 -8.22 8.35 -50.68
N LEU A 413 -7.78 9.60 -50.54
CA LEU A 413 -8.64 10.68 -50.03
C LEU A 413 -9.84 10.97 -50.93
N GLU A 414 -9.68 10.89 -52.25
CA GLU A 414 -10.79 10.98 -53.22
C GLU A 414 -11.79 9.82 -53.05
N TYR A 415 -11.28 8.61 -52.83
CA TYR A 415 -12.13 7.46 -52.48
C TYR A 415 -12.91 7.71 -51.19
N VAL A 416 -12.26 8.15 -50.11
CA VAL A 416 -12.92 8.48 -48.83
C VAL A 416 -14.01 9.52 -49.05
N ARG A 417 -13.71 10.61 -49.79
CA ARG A 417 -14.69 11.65 -50.12
C ARG A 417 -15.93 11.08 -50.81
N SER A 418 -15.75 10.13 -51.72
CA SER A 418 -16.86 9.45 -52.41
C SER A 418 -17.70 8.55 -51.50
N LYS A 419 -17.12 8.05 -50.40
CA LYS A 419 -17.78 7.12 -49.46
C LYS A 419 -18.49 7.81 -48.31
N ILE A 420 -18.06 9.01 -47.91
CA ILE A 420 -18.67 9.78 -46.80
C ILE A 420 -20.22 9.86 -46.90
N PRO A 421 -20.86 10.15 -48.05
CA PRO A 421 -22.33 10.17 -48.13
C PRO A 421 -23.02 8.87 -47.68
N MET A 422 -22.37 7.72 -47.90
CA MET A 422 -22.83 6.40 -47.47
C MET A 422 -22.51 6.11 -46.01
N TRP A 423 -21.37 6.59 -45.51
CA TRP A 423 -20.93 6.40 -44.12
C TRP A 423 -21.63 7.35 -43.14
N MET A 424 -22.16 8.48 -43.59
CA MET A 424 -22.89 9.41 -42.73
C MET A 424 -24.15 8.78 -42.12
N SER A 425 -24.24 8.82 -40.79
CA SER A 425 -25.43 8.43 -40.03
C SER A 425 -26.66 9.30 -40.37
N LYS A 426 -27.86 8.82 -40.02
CA LYS A 426 -29.12 9.57 -40.21
C LYS A 426 -29.10 10.91 -39.48
N HIS A 427 -28.49 10.96 -38.28
CA HIS A 427 -28.36 12.18 -37.48
C HIS A 427 -27.64 13.31 -38.22
N HIS A 428 -26.54 13.00 -38.91
CA HIS A 428 -25.81 13.98 -39.73
C HIS A 428 -26.70 14.59 -40.81
N LYS A 429 -27.50 13.76 -41.47
CA LYS A 429 -28.39 14.19 -42.55
C LYS A 429 -29.52 15.09 -42.02
N TYR A 430 -30.01 14.83 -40.80
CA TYR A 430 -31.00 15.70 -40.14
C TYR A 430 -30.41 17.02 -39.64
N SER A 431 -29.14 17.05 -39.24
CA SER A 431 -28.45 18.27 -38.79
C SER A 431 -28.10 19.26 -39.92
N GLY A 432 -28.38 18.91 -41.19
CA GLY A 432 -28.05 19.74 -42.35
C GLY A 432 -26.57 19.75 -42.75
N LEU A 433 -25.72 18.95 -42.09
CA LEU A 433 -24.30 18.82 -42.42
C LEU A 433 -24.11 18.15 -43.79
N LEU A 434 -23.43 18.82 -44.71
CA LEU A 434 -23.15 18.27 -46.05
C LEU A 434 -21.91 17.37 -46.04
N ALA A 435 -21.92 16.29 -46.84
CA ALA A 435 -20.80 15.35 -46.95
C ALA A 435 -19.47 16.03 -47.31
N ASP A 436 -19.50 16.99 -48.24
CA ASP A 436 -18.31 17.76 -48.64
C ASP A 436 -17.79 18.68 -47.54
N GLN A 437 -18.68 19.27 -46.74
CA GLN A 437 -18.29 20.09 -45.59
C GLN A 437 -17.62 19.23 -44.52
N LEU A 438 -18.16 18.05 -44.26
CA LEU A 438 -17.57 17.08 -43.33
C LEU A 438 -16.18 16.62 -43.81
N PHE A 439 -16.05 16.26 -45.08
CA PHE A 439 -14.76 15.89 -45.66
C PHE A 439 -13.74 17.02 -45.53
N LYS A 440 -14.13 18.25 -45.87
CA LYS A 440 -13.25 19.43 -45.78
C LYS A 440 -12.81 19.71 -44.34
N ALA A 441 -13.72 19.60 -43.37
CA ALA A 441 -13.41 19.79 -41.96
C ALA A 441 -12.42 18.73 -41.44
N LYS A 442 -12.58 17.47 -41.84
CA LYS A 442 -11.69 16.38 -41.42
C LYS A 442 -10.31 16.44 -42.08
N THR A 443 -10.25 16.82 -43.36
CA THR A 443 -9.02 16.79 -44.17
C THR A 443 -8.35 18.16 -44.30
N GLU A 444 -8.76 19.13 -43.47
CA GLU A 444 -8.27 20.50 -43.59
C GLU A 444 -6.74 20.56 -43.55
N ASN A 445 -6.16 21.25 -44.55
CA ASN A 445 -4.73 21.45 -44.69
C ASN A 445 -3.89 20.16 -44.73
N TRP A 446 -4.44 19.01 -45.13
CA TRP A 446 -3.68 17.74 -45.18
C TRP A 446 -2.41 17.83 -46.03
N GLU A 447 -2.41 18.61 -47.11
CA GLU A 447 -1.24 18.86 -47.98
C GLU A 447 -0.10 19.60 -47.27
N ARG A 448 -0.37 20.21 -46.12
CA ARG A 448 0.61 20.93 -45.28
C ARG A 448 0.97 20.16 -44.01
N LYS A 449 0.34 19.02 -43.72
CA LYS A 449 0.64 18.21 -42.52
C LYS A 449 1.93 17.39 -42.72
N ARG A 450 2.63 17.10 -41.63
CA ARG A 450 3.80 16.18 -41.66
C ARG A 450 3.33 14.73 -41.91
N PRO A 451 4.20 13.84 -42.44
CA PRO A 451 3.80 12.47 -42.80
C PRO A 451 3.11 11.68 -41.67
N ILE A 452 3.61 11.78 -40.42
CA ILE A 452 3.02 11.08 -39.27
C ILE A 452 1.59 11.55 -38.96
N TRP A 453 1.29 12.83 -39.13
CA TRP A 453 -0.05 13.38 -38.91
C TRP A 453 -1.01 13.06 -40.04
N VAL A 454 -0.49 12.87 -41.26
CA VAL A 454 -1.28 12.35 -42.39
C VAL A 454 -1.63 10.89 -42.14
N MET A 455 -0.70 10.10 -41.60
CA MET A 455 -0.96 8.71 -41.21
C MET A 455 -2.07 8.63 -40.15
N MET A 456 -2.00 9.44 -39.08
CA MET A 456 -3.08 9.52 -38.08
C MET A 456 -4.41 9.99 -38.68
N LEU A 457 -4.37 10.98 -39.58
CA LEU A 457 -5.55 11.44 -40.32
C LEU A 457 -6.22 10.28 -41.07
N LEU A 458 -5.48 9.45 -41.80
CA LEU A 458 -6.05 8.30 -42.52
C LEU A 458 -6.78 7.34 -41.58
N ASN A 459 -6.23 7.07 -40.40
CA ASN A 459 -6.86 6.20 -39.41
C ASN A 459 -8.11 6.81 -38.75
N SER A 460 -8.30 8.12 -38.87
CA SER A 460 -9.51 8.83 -38.40
C SER A 460 -10.59 9.02 -39.48
N LEU A 461 -10.37 8.46 -40.69
CA LEU A 461 -11.23 8.58 -41.86
C LEU A 461 -11.93 7.26 -42.22
N THR A 462 -12.26 6.44 -41.22
CA THR A 462 -12.98 5.17 -41.44
C THR A 462 -14.50 5.37 -41.41
N GLU A 463 -15.24 4.34 -41.83
CA GLU A 463 -16.71 4.34 -41.76
C GLU A 463 -17.21 4.60 -40.33
N ASN A 464 -16.56 4.00 -39.33
CA ASN A 464 -16.96 4.16 -37.93
C ASN A 464 -16.71 5.58 -37.42
N ASP A 465 -15.55 6.17 -37.73
CA ASP A 465 -15.22 7.55 -37.32
C ASP A 465 -16.16 8.58 -37.94
N ILE A 466 -16.53 8.38 -39.20
CA ILE A 466 -17.49 9.23 -39.90
C ILE A 466 -18.90 9.05 -39.34
N LYS A 467 -19.31 7.83 -38.96
CA LYS A 467 -20.60 7.56 -38.32
C LYS A 467 -20.72 8.20 -36.94
N SER A 468 -19.64 8.25 -36.17
CA SER A 468 -19.63 8.80 -34.81
C SER A 468 -19.29 10.29 -34.73
N GLN A 469 -19.01 10.94 -35.86
CA GLN A 469 -18.70 12.36 -35.88
C GLN A 469 -19.79 13.19 -35.18
N GLY A 470 -19.38 14.21 -34.41
CA GLY A 470 -20.30 15.06 -33.67
C GLY A 470 -20.81 14.48 -32.35
N ILE A 471 -20.50 13.21 -32.05
CA ILE A 471 -20.63 12.65 -30.69
C ILE A 471 -19.30 12.90 -29.97
N PRO A 472 -19.29 13.60 -28.81
CA PRO A 472 -18.06 13.77 -28.04
C PRO A 472 -17.45 12.43 -27.64
N VAL A 473 -16.12 12.35 -27.70
CA VAL A 473 -15.39 11.26 -27.04
C VAL A 473 -15.48 11.39 -25.53
N LEU A 474 -15.24 10.31 -24.78
CA LEU A 474 -15.38 10.28 -23.32
C LEU A 474 -14.61 11.41 -22.62
N ASP A 475 -13.37 11.68 -23.02
CA ASP A 475 -12.54 12.74 -22.42
C ASP A 475 -13.18 14.12 -22.56
N LEU A 476 -13.67 14.42 -23.77
CA LEU A 476 -14.28 15.71 -24.08
C LEU A 476 -15.67 15.84 -23.43
N TYR A 477 -16.41 14.73 -23.34
CA TYR A 477 -17.68 14.68 -22.61
C TYR A 477 -17.48 15.02 -21.14
N LEU A 478 -16.52 14.37 -20.46
CA LEU A 478 -16.19 14.65 -19.07
C LEU A 478 -15.77 16.12 -18.86
N ALA A 479 -15.02 16.70 -19.80
CA ALA A 479 -14.64 18.11 -19.73
C ALA A 479 -15.86 19.05 -19.84
N TYR A 480 -16.81 18.75 -20.73
CA TYR A 480 -18.07 19.50 -20.83
C TYR A 480 -18.93 19.35 -19.56
N GLU A 481 -19.02 18.15 -18.99
CA GLU A 481 -19.73 17.90 -17.73
C GLU A 481 -19.09 18.65 -16.55
N ALA A 482 -17.76 18.64 -16.43
CA ALA A 482 -17.04 19.39 -15.40
C ALA A 482 -17.35 20.89 -15.48
N ARG A 483 -17.35 21.46 -16.69
CA ARG A 483 -17.72 22.85 -16.93
C ARG A 483 -19.20 23.13 -16.63
N HIS A 484 -20.10 22.23 -16.99
CA HIS A 484 -21.53 22.34 -16.67
C HIS A 484 -21.78 22.35 -15.15
N LEU A 485 -21.00 21.58 -14.40
CA LEU A 485 -21.02 21.54 -12.93
C LEU A 485 -20.22 22.67 -12.26
N ASN A 486 -19.71 23.65 -13.02
CA ASN A 486 -18.86 24.74 -12.54
C ASN A 486 -17.61 24.28 -11.75
N LYS A 487 -17.04 23.13 -12.10
CA LYS A 487 -15.78 22.64 -11.52
C LYS A 487 -14.59 23.30 -12.21
N GLU A 488 -13.50 23.47 -11.48
CA GLU A 488 -12.25 23.94 -12.09
C GLU A 488 -11.63 22.81 -12.92
N ILE A 489 -11.13 23.15 -14.11
CA ILE A 489 -10.52 22.21 -15.05
C ILE A 489 -9.03 22.51 -15.15
N GLY A 490 -8.19 21.48 -14.96
CA GLY A 490 -6.75 21.54 -15.13
C GLY A 490 -6.23 20.51 -16.13
N SER A 491 -4.91 20.51 -16.36
CA SER A 491 -4.27 19.48 -17.18
C SER A 491 -2.87 19.10 -16.71
N VAL A 492 -2.46 17.84 -16.96
CA VAL A 492 -1.11 17.33 -16.65
C VAL A 492 -0.11 17.48 -17.80
N GLU A 493 -0.57 17.72 -19.02
CA GLU A 493 0.28 17.94 -20.18
C GLU A 493 -0.04 19.25 -20.90
N ARG A 494 0.90 19.70 -21.74
CA ARG A 494 0.70 20.81 -22.67
C ARG A 494 0.73 20.29 -24.09
N ALA A 495 0.19 21.06 -25.03
CA ALA A 495 0.19 20.70 -26.45
C ALA A 495 1.60 20.32 -26.98
N LYS A 496 2.66 20.99 -26.52
CA LYS A 496 4.03 20.64 -26.92
C LYS A 496 4.47 19.23 -26.49
N ASP A 497 3.98 18.76 -25.34
CA ASP A 497 4.37 17.49 -24.74
C ASP A 497 3.76 16.30 -25.55
N GLN A 498 2.65 16.56 -26.25
CA GLN A 498 1.99 15.66 -27.22
C GLN A 498 2.66 15.72 -28.60
N CYS A 499 3.02 16.91 -29.07
CA CYS A 499 3.54 17.10 -30.43
C CYS A 499 4.99 16.63 -30.62
N VAL A 500 5.85 16.82 -29.61
CA VAL A 500 7.29 16.58 -29.74
C VAL A 500 7.62 15.11 -30.03
N PRO A 501 7.05 14.11 -29.34
CA PRO A 501 7.24 12.70 -29.66
C PRO A 501 6.91 12.36 -31.13
N LEU A 502 5.76 12.81 -31.62
CA LEU A 502 5.32 12.53 -32.99
C LEU A 502 6.24 13.20 -34.02
N ASN A 503 6.62 14.46 -33.77
CA ASN A 503 7.43 15.25 -34.69
C ASN A 503 8.93 14.90 -34.69
N ARG A 504 9.42 14.14 -33.70
CA ARG A 504 10.81 13.68 -33.60
C ARG A 504 11.05 12.30 -34.20
N LEU A 505 10.01 11.58 -34.61
CA LEU A 505 10.17 10.34 -35.35
C LEU A 505 11.03 10.57 -36.60
N ASN A 506 11.94 9.65 -36.88
CA ASN A 506 12.82 9.78 -38.04
C ASN A 506 11.99 9.92 -39.33
N PHE A 507 12.44 10.77 -40.25
CA PHE A 507 11.71 11.05 -41.47
C PHE A 507 11.45 9.79 -42.32
N THR A 508 12.45 8.91 -42.48
CA THR A 508 12.32 7.65 -43.21
C THR A 508 11.32 6.71 -42.53
N GLN A 509 11.35 6.65 -41.19
CA GLN A 509 10.37 5.89 -40.41
C GLN A 509 8.94 6.44 -40.57
N ALA A 510 8.77 7.77 -40.57
CA ALA A 510 7.48 8.41 -40.77
C ALA A 510 6.92 8.16 -42.19
N LEU A 511 7.78 8.16 -43.22
CA LEU A 511 7.39 7.78 -44.58
C LEU A 511 7.01 6.31 -44.68
N PHE A 512 7.79 5.42 -44.04
CA PHE A 512 7.49 4.00 -43.97
C PHE A 512 6.12 3.76 -43.33
N ALA A 513 5.87 4.33 -42.15
CA ALA A 513 4.60 4.21 -41.45
C ALA A 513 3.41 4.70 -42.30
N LEU A 514 3.53 5.89 -42.92
CA LEU A 514 2.50 6.42 -43.81
C LEU A 514 2.23 5.49 -45.01
N ASN A 515 3.28 4.95 -45.63
CA ASN A 515 3.15 4.02 -46.76
C ASN A 515 2.45 2.72 -46.34
N GLN A 516 2.84 2.13 -45.20
CA GLN A 516 2.24 0.90 -44.68
C GLN A 516 0.78 1.10 -44.27
N THR A 517 0.45 2.20 -43.58
CA THR A 517 -0.95 2.55 -43.27
C THR A 517 -1.78 2.70 -44.55
N LEU A 518 -1.25 3.39 -45.58
CA LEU A 518 -1.95 3.53 -46.84
C LEU A 518 -2.17 2.18 -47.55
N LEU A 519 -1.15 1.31 -47.55
CA LEU A 519 -1.26 -0.06 -48.09
C LEU A 519 -2.35 -0.86 -47.37
N GLN A 520 -2.40 -0.78 -46.03
CA GLN A 520 -3.42 -1.45 -45.23
C GLN A 520 -4.83 -1.00 -45.61
N HIS A 521 -5.06 0.31 -45.69
CA HIS A 521 -6.35 0.87 -46.10
C HIS A 521 -6.73 0.47 -47.54
N GLU A 522 -5.77 0.42 -48.45
CA GLU A 522 -5.97 -0.06 -49.82
C GLU A 522 -6.31 -1.56 -49.88
N SER A 523 -5.75 -2.37 -48.99
CA SER A 523 -6.03 -3.81 -48.85
C SER A 523 -7.40 -4.07 -48.24
N ILE A 524 -7.79 -3.33 -47.19
CA ILE A 524 -9.15 -3.38 -46.62
C ILE A 524 -10.19 -3.03 -47.68
N ARG A 525 -9.95 -1.98 -48.48
CA ARG A 525 -10.82 -1.60 -49.61
C ARG A 525 -10.97 -2.70 -50.65
N ARG A 526 -9.92 -3.48 -50.89
CA ARG A 526 -9.93 -4.62 -51.83
C ARG A 526 -10.56 -5.88 -51.23
N GLY A 527 -10.89 -5.88 -49.94
CA GLY A 527 -11.42 -7.05 -49.23
C GLY A 527 -10.37 -8.16 -49.01
N THR A 528 -9.08 -7.88 -49.24
CA THR A 528 -7.99 -8.86 -49.09
C THR A 528 -7.53 -9.05 -47.65
N VAL A 529 -7.82 -8.07 -46.80
CA VAL A 529 -7.47 -8.08 -45.38
C VAL A 529 -8.69 -7.61 -44.58
N GLN A 530 -9.06 -8.36 -43.55
CA GLN A 530 -10.08 -7.94 -42.60
C GLN A 530 -9.45 -6.88 -41.68
N SER A 531 -10.14 -5.76 -41.44
CA SER A 531 -9.67 -4.73 -40.50
C SER A 531 -9.22 -5.41 -39.21
N GLY A 532 -8.01 -5.08 -38.72
CA GLY A 532 -7.48 -5.60 -37.45
C GLY A 532 -8.35 -5.20 -36.24
N MET A 533 -7.78 -5.24 -35.04
CA MET A 533 -8.52 -4.96 -33.80
C MET A 533 -9.42 -3.73 -33.94
N THR A 534 -10.74 -3.94 -33.82
CA THR A 534 -11.70 -2.87 -34.13
C THR A 534 -11.92 -1.98 -32.92
N THR A 535 -12.27 -0.71 -33.13
CA THR A 535 -12.71 0.20 -32.04
C THR A 535 -13.82 -0.45 -31.19
N ASP A 536 -14.68 -1.27 -31.79
CA ASP A 536 -15.74 -1.98 -31.08
C ASP A 536 -15.20 -3.12 -30.19
N GLU A 537 -14.07 -3.76 -30.55
CA GLU A 537 -13.36 -4.69 -29.67
C GLU A 537 -12.73 -3.95 -28.49
N LEU A 538 -12.07 -2.81 -28.70
CA LEU A 538 -11.55 -1.96 -27.63
C LEU A 538 -12.66 -1.57 -26.64
N ILE A 539 -13.80 -1.09 -27.14
CA ILE A 539 -14.98 -0.75 -26.34
C ILE A 539 -15.48 -1.96 -25.55
N ARG A 540 -15.56 -3.14 -26.19
CA ARG A 540 -15.99 -4.37 -25.53
C ARG A 540 -15.04 -4.75 -24.40
N HIS A 541 -13.73 -4.69 -24.63
CA HIS A 541 -12.72 -4.97 -23.60
C HIS A 541 -12.80 -3.98 -22.44
N TYR A 542 -12.97 -2.69 -22.73
CA TYR A 542 -13.13 -1.64 -21.73
C TYR A 542 -14.40 -1.84 -20.89
N ASN A 543 -15.57 -2.03 -21.53
CA ASN A 543 -16.84 -2.24 -20.85
C ASN A 543 -16.86 -3.55 -20.04
N CYS A 544 -16.13 -4.57 -20.47
CA CYS A 544 -15.96 -5.83 -19.71
C CYS A 544 -14.88 -5.76 -18.64
N GLY A 545 -14.17 -4.64 -18.48
CA GLY A 545 -13.06 -4.49 -17.53
C GLY A 545 -11.81 -5.31 -17.85
N ASN A 546 -11.68 -5.83 -19.08
CA ASN A 546 -10.55 -6.64 -19.50
C ASN A 546 -9.42 -5.76 -20.07
N LEU A 547 -8.51 -5.32 -19.20
CA LEU A 547 -7.39 -4.44 -19.55
C LEU A 547 -6.14 -5.21 -19.99
N ASN A 548 -6.13 -5.67 -21.24
CA ASN A 548 -4.92 -6.25 -21.83
C ASN A 548 -3.96 -5.13 -22.27
N GLU A 549 -2.71 -5.15 -21.79
CA GLU A 549 -1.66 -4.14 -22.09
C GLU A 549 -1.49 -3.90 -23.60
N VAL A 550 -1.63 -4.96 -24.41
CA VAL A 550 -1.51 -4.86 -25.88
C VAL A 550 -2.67 -4.06 -26.49
N ILE A 551 -3.85 -4.08 -25.88
CA ILE A 551 -5.10 -3.47 -26.38
C ILE A 551 -5.19 -1.97 -26.02
N PHE A 552 -4.73 -1.59 -24.83
CA PHE A 552 -4.91 -0.21 -24.33
C PHE A 552 -3.73 0.73 -24.60
N ASN A 553 -2.51 0.19 -24.78
CA ASN A 553 -1.37 0.99 -25.25
C ASN A 553 -1.59 1.56 -26.67
N GLN A 554 -2.53 0.99 -27.44
CA GLN A 554 -2.87 1.41 -28.80
C GLN A 554 -3.62 2.74 -28.81
N ASP A 555 -4.61 2.87 -27.91
CA ASP A 555 -5.50 4.04 -27.83
C ASP A 555 -4.77 5.25 -27.22
N THR A 556 -3.91 5.00 -26.22
CA THR A 556 -3.09 6.03 -25.57
C THR A 556 -2.14 6.74 -26.54
N ALA A 557 -1.72 6.07 -27.61
CA ALA A 557 -0.86 6.63 -28.65
C ALA A 557 -1.63 7.02 -29.94
N GLN A 558 -2.86 6.54 -30.13
CA GLN A 558 -3.63 6.66 -31.38
C GLN A 558 -2.87 6.13 -32.61
N LEU A 559 -2.10 5.06 -32.45
CA LEU A 559 -1.24 4.49 -33.49
C LEU A 559 -1.71 3.10 -33.95
N PRO A 560 -1.70 2.80 -35.26
CA PRO A 560 -2.01 1.48 -35.78
C PRO A 560 -0.84 0.49 -35.58
N PHE A 561 -1.12 -0.81 -35.48
CA PHE A 561 -0.07 -1.84 -35.58
C PHE A 561 0.50 -1.88 -36.98
N LEU A 562 1.83 -1.83 -37.07
CA LEU A 562 2.57 -2.23 -38.27
C LEU A 562 2.86 -3.75 -38.28
N LYS A 563 2.67 -4.43 -37.14
CA LYS A 563 2.78 -5.89 -37.00
C LYS A 563 1.44 -6.59 -37.16
N ASP A 564 1.47 -7.71 -37.87
CA ASP A 564 0.36 -8.65 -38.12
C ASP A 564 -0.71 -8.23 -39.13
N GLN A 565 -0.34 -8.08 -40.42
CA GLN A 565 -1.26 -8.45 -41.53
C GLN A 565 -0.67 -8.43 -42.95
N SER A 566 0.57 -8.89 -43.16
CA SER A 566 0.96 -9.38 -44.49
C SER A 566 1.99 -10.50 -44.40
N TYR A 567 1.71 -11.60 -45.09
CA TYR A 567 2.57 -12.78 -45.21
C TYR A 567 3.86 -12.53 -46.04
N ASP A 568 4.23 -11.27 -46.28
CA ASP A 568 5.18 -10.87 -47.32
C ASP A 568 6.00 -9.60 -46.96
N ILE A 569 6.32 -9.39 -45.68
CA ILE A 569 7.19 -8.28 -45.23
C ILE A 569 8.65 -8.76 -45.27
N SER A 570 9.53 -7.98 -45.91
CA SER A 570 10.97 -8.27 -45.91
C SER A 570 11.58 -8.10 -44.50
N SER A 571 12.71 -8.77 -44.22
CA SER A 571 13.39 -8.68 -42.92
C SER A 571 13.69 -7.24 -42.49
N ASP A 572 14.01 -6.37 -43.45
CA ASP A 572 14.38 -4.98 -43.23
C ASP A 572 13.15 -4.13 -42.85
N GLU A 573 12.00 -4.38 -43.48
CA GLU A 573 10.74 -3.69 -43.18
C GLU A 573 10.18 -4.11 -41.81
N PHE A 574 10.36 -5.38 -41.42
CA PHE A 574 10.02 -5.86 -40.08
C PHE A 574 10.84 -5.14 -39.00
N GLU A 575 12.14 -4.94 -39.24
CA GLU A 575 13.01 -4.24 -38.30
C GLU A 575 12.65 -2.76 -38.17
N ILE A 576 12.33 -2.08 -39.29
CA ILE A 576 11.86 -0.68 -39.26
C ILE A 576 10.53 -0.57 -38.49
N SER A 577 9.58 -1.49 -38.73
CA SER A 577 8.32 -1.55 -37.98
C SER A 577 8.57 -1.69 -36.47
N LYS A 578 9.46 -2.61 -36.07
CA LYS A 578 9.80 -2.83 -34.67
C LYS A 578 10.42 -1.60 -34.03
N GLN A 579 11.34 -0.91 -34.72
CA GLN A 579 11.96 0.32 -34.23
C GLN A 579 10.94 1.45 -34.00
N ILE A 580 9.93 1.54 -34.86
CA ILE A 580 8.84 2.52 -34.71
C ILE A 580 7.99 2.19 -33.48
N ASP A 581 7.60 0.93 -33.33
CA ASP A 581 6.82 0.46 -32.17
C ASP A 581 7.58 0.72 -30.85
N ASP A 582 8.87 0.37 -30.80
CA ASP A 582 9.73 0.57 -29.63
C ASP A 582 9.91 2.07 -29.31
N TYR A 583 10.05 2.90 -30.34
CA TYR A 583 10.13 4.36 -30.19
C TYR A 583 8.85 4.91 -29.55
N PHE A 584 7.67 4.52 -30.06
CA PHE A 584 6.41 5.02 -29.54
C PHE A 584 6.08 4.51 -28.15
N ARG A 585 6.34 3.22 -27.86
CA ARG A 585 6.21 2.71 -26.49
C ARG A 585 7.08 3.51 -25.51
N THR A 586 8.31 3.81 -25.90
CA THR A 586 9.23 4.58 -25.06
C THR A 586 8.77 6.03 -24.89
N GLN A 587 8.38 6.71 -25.96
CA GLN A 587 8.09 8.15 -25.92
C GLN A 587 6.68 8.50 -25.44
N LEU A 588 5.68 7.69 -25.81
CA LEU A 588 4.26 7.94 -25.56
C LEU A 588 3.71 7.19 -24.34
N ILE A 589 4.40 6.16 -23.83
CA ILE A 589 4.03 5.50 -22.57
C ILE A 589 5.08 5.80 -21.50
N ILE A 590 6.28 5.22 -21.60
CA ILE A 590 7.27 5.25 -20.50
C ILE A 590 7.69 6.68 -20.12
N ASN A 591 8.22 7.45 -21.10
CA ASN A 591 8.68 8.82 -20.84
C ASN A 591 7.53 9.77 -20.52
N ARG A 592 6.31 9.43 -20.98
CA ARG A 592 5.12 10.23 -20.78
C ARG A 592 4.58 10.04 -19.36
N ASN A 593 4.45 8.79 -18.89
CA ASN A 593 4.11 8.44 -17.52
C ASN A 593 5.05 9.13 -16.53
N LYS A 594 6.36 9.10 -16.77
CA LYS A 594 7.36 9.81 -15.94
C LYS A 594 7.13 11.32 -15.85
N ARG A 595 6.67 11.96 -16.94
CA ARG A 595 6.31 13.40 -16.92
C ARG A 595 4.98 13.64 -16.21
N MET A 596 3.97 12.83 -16.53
CA MET A 596 2.64 12.94 -15.94
C MET A 596 2.66 12.69 -14.43
N SER A 597 3.32 11.65 -13.94
CA SER A 597 3.44 11.37 -12.50
C SER A 597 4.10 12.51 -11.72
N LYS A 598 5.14 13.15 -12.29
CA LYS A 598 5.74 14.35 -11.69
C LYS A 598 4.75 15.50 -11.62
N GLN A 599 3.96 15.70 -12.66
CA GLN A 599 2.97 16.76 -12.69
C GLN A 599 1.79 16.47 -11.74
N ILE A 600 1.36 15.22 -11.64
CA ILE A 600 0.33 14.77 -10.67
C ILE A 600 0.78 15.12 -9.26
N ILE A 601 2.00 14.72 -8.86
CA ILE A 601 2.55 15.06 -7.54
C ILE A 601 2.58 16.57 -7.31
N GLN A 602 3.07 17.34 -8.29
CA GLN A 602 3.09 18.80 -8.17
C GLN A 602 1.68 19.41 -7.98
N ILE A 603 0.66 18.85 -8.65
CA ILE A 603 -0.72 19.30 -8.50
C ILE A 603 -1.24 18.93 -7.10
N LEU A 604 -1.01 17.70 -6.63
CA LEU A 604 -1.38 17.25 -5.30
C LEU A 604 -0.76 18.16 -4.22
N ASP A 605 0.53 18.46 -4.32
CA ASP A 605 1.27 19.32 -3.39
C ASP A 605 0.73 20.76 -3.38
N SER A 606 0.29 21.26 -4.54
CA SER A 606 -0.26 22.62 -4.67
C SER A 606 -1.71 22.75 -4.19
N SER A 607 -2.40 21.62 -3.97
CA SER A 607 -3.83 21.56 -3.65
C SER A 607 -4.13 20.66 -2.43
N PRO A 608 -3.50 20.91 -1.26
CA PRO A 608 -3.60 20.02 -0.10
C PRO A 608 -4.99 19.98 0.58
N ARG A 609 -5.91 20.86 0.17
CA ARG A 609 -7.26 20.97 0.73
C ARG A 609 -8.38 20.72 -0.29
N GLU A 610 -8.03 20.30 -1.49
CA GLU A 610 -9.00 20.06 -2.57
C GLU A 610 -9.03 18.57 -2.92
N SER A 611 -10.23 18.05 -3.15
CA SER A 611 -10.42 16.73 -3.73
C SER A 611 -10.24 16.81 -5.25
N LEU A 612 -9.47 15.87 -5.80
CA LEU A 612 -9.01 15.92 -7.19
C LEU A 612 -9.46 14.70 -7.96
N PHE A 613 -9.92 14.88 -9.19
CA PHE A 613 -10.24 13.78 -10.10
C PHE A 613 -9.43 13.90 -11.37
N PHE A 614 -8.50 12.97 -11.57
CA PHE A 614 -7.65 12.90 -12.74
C PHE A 614 -8.25 11.93 -13.77
N ALA A 615 -8.40 12.35 -15.02
CA ALA A 615 -8.95 11.54 -16.11
C ALA A 615 -8.00 11.50 -17.30
N PHE A 616 -7.34 10.35 -17.53
CA PHE A 616 -6.31 10.15 -18.56
C PHE A 616 -6.47 8.79 -19.24
N GLY A 617 -5.82 8.58 -20.40
CA GLY A 617 -5.92 7.33 -21.15
C GLY A 617 -5.62 6.06 -20.32
N ALA A 618 -6.49 5.04 -20.44
CA ALA A 618 -6.45 3.81 -19.65
C ALA A 618 -5.14 3.02 -19.77
N GLY A 619 -4.41 3.14 -20.91
CA GLY A 619 -3.09 2.53 -21.10
C GLY A 619 -2.03 3.02 -20.12
N HIS A 620 -2.20 4.20 -19.51
CA HIS A 620 -1.24 4.74 -18.53
C HIS A 620 -1.24 4.02 -17.18
N PHE A 621 -2.26 3.19 -16.91
CA PHE A 621 -2.45 2.49 -15.64
C PHE A 621 -1.97 1.04 -15.67
N ILE A 622 -1.52 0.54 -16.84
CA ILE A 622 -1.30 -0.88 -17.08
C ILE A 622 0.17 -1.14 -17.43
N GLY A 623 0.73 -2.21 -16.86
CA GLY A 623 2.09 -2.66 -17.16
C GLY A 623 3.17 -1.96 -16.34
N LYS A 624 4.42 -2.26 -16.69
CA LYS A 624 5.60 -1.69 -16.04
C LYS A 624 5.79 -0.21 -16.42
N ASP A 625 6.32 0.58 -15.49
CA ASP A 625 6.44 2.04 -15.59
C ASP A 625 5.08 2.74 -15.69
N SER A 626 4.00 2.14 -15.17
CA SER A 626 2.66 2.75 -15.12
C SER A 626 2.63 3.96 -14.18
N ILE A 627 1.65 4.85 -14.35
CA ILE A 627 1.45 5.98 -13.43
C ILE A 627 1.25 5.49 -11.99
N VAL A 628 0.54 4.37 -11.80
CA VAL A 628 0.30 3.76 -10.48
C VAL A 628 1.61 3.38 -9.81
N GLU A 629 2.47 2.62 -10.51
CA GLU A 629 3.78 2.18 -9.99
C GLU A 629 4.67 3.40 -9.67
N LEU A 630 4.76 4.36 -10.58
CA LEU A 630 5.58 5.57 -10.40
C LEU A 630 5.11 6.46 -9.24
N LEU A 631 3.82 6.47 -8.92
CA LEU A 631 3.29 7.21 -7.76
C LEU A 631 3.54 6.45 -6.45
N GLN A 632 3.43 5.12 -6.46
CA GLN A 632 3.79 4.28 -5.30
C GLN A 632 5.28 4.39 -4.95
N GLU A 633 6.16 4.37 -5.95
CA GLU A 633 7.60 4.63 -5.77
C GLU A 633 7.91 6.00 -5.15
N LYS A 634 6.97 6.95 -5.25
CA LYS A 634 7.07 8.30 -4.67
C LYS A 634 6.45 8.41 -3.28
N GLY A 635 6.03 7.29 -2.68
CA GLY A 635 5.53 7.22 -1.31
C GLY A 635 4.02 7.41 -1.17
N LEU A 636 3.27 7.55 -2.27
CA LEU A 636 1.82 7.65 -2.21
C LEU A 636 1.19 6.28 -1.96
N GLU A 637 0.24 6.21 -1.03
CA GLU A 637 -0.59 5.03 -0.85
C GLU A 637 -1.70 5.04 -1.91
N ILE A 638 -1.78 3.94 -2.65
CA ILE A 638 -2.67 3.75 -3.79
C ILE A 638 -3.64 2.62 -3.47
N VAL A 639 -4.93 2.94 -3.43
CA VAL A 639 -6.01 2.00 -3.05
C VAL A 639 -7.00 1.84 -4.20
N HIS A 640 -7.25 0.59 -4.61
CA HIS A 640 -8.29 0.27 -5.58
C HIS A 640 -9.67 0.39 -4.95
N ILE A 641 -10.57 1.12 -5.61
CA ILE A 641 -11.90 1.36 -5.06
C ILE A 641 -12.86 0.25 -5.53
N ASN A 642 -13.33 -0.58 -4.59
CA ASN A 642 -14.28 -1.66 -4.87
C ASN A 642 -15.70 -1.29 -4.38
N HIS A 643 -16.73 -1.92 -4.95
CA HIS A 643 -18.15 -1.70 -4.59
C HIS A 643 -18.50 -1.89 -3.10
N ILE A 644 -17.60 -2.44 -2.27
CA ILE A 644 -17.83 -2.80 -0.87
C ILE A 644 -17.55 -1.63 0.10
N ASP A 645 -16.88 -0.55 -0.33
CA ASP A 645 -16.42 0.55 0.55
C ASP A 645 -17.52 1.53 1.01
N ARG A 646 -18.81 1.25 0.76
CA ARG A 646 -19.93 2.14 1.14
C ARG A 646 -20.23 2.22 2.64
N HIS A 647 -19.52 1.49 3.52
CA HIS A 647 -19.90 1.38 4.94
C HIS A 647 -19.06 2.22 5.94
N HIS A 648 -18.13 3.07 5.49
CA HIS A 648 -17.29 3.86 6.40
C HIS A 648 -17.33 5.38 6.18
N HIS A 649 -18.52 5.98 6.08
CA HIS A 649 -18.70 7.41 6.40
C HIS A 649 -20.07 7.71 7.02
N PRO A 650 -20.13 8.35 8.20
CA PRO A 650 -21.36 8.89 8.77
C PRO A 650 -21.47 10.39 8.45
N TYR A 651 -22.35 10.81 7.55
CA TYR A 651 -22.85 12.20 7.47
C TYR A 651 -24.29 12.22 6.90
N PRO A 652 -25.07 13.29 7.16
CA PRO A 652 -26.44 13.18 7.62
C PRO A 652 -27.47 13.14 6.48
N ASN A 653 -28.59 12.49 6.79
CA ASN A 653 -29.78 12.38 5.95
C ASN A 653 -30.19 13.71 5.30
N THR A 654 -30.23 13.73 3.96
CA THR A 654 -31.07 14.67 3.20
C THR A 654 -32.12 13.92 2.40
N VAL A 655 -33.36 13.99 2.91
CA VAL A 655 -34.66 14.00 2.23
C VAL A 655 -34.88 12.98 1.09
N LYS A 656 -35.61 11.90 1.39
CA LYS A 656 -36.28 11.05 0.40
C LYS A 656 -37.53 11.75 -0.17
N PRO A 657 -37.79 11.68 -1.48
CA PRO A 657 -39.15 11.79 -2.02
C PRO A 657 -39.89 10.45 -1.90
N ALA A 658 -41.19 10.55 -1.67
CA ALA A 658 -42.11 9.48 -1.32
C ALA A 658 -42.59 8.62 -2.51
N ASN A 659 -43.15 7.47 -2.13
CA ASN A 659 -44.08 6.58 -2.86
C ASN A 659 -43.48 5.44 -3.70
N MET A 660 -43.50 4.22 -3.13
CA MET A 660 -44.26 3.10 -3.70
C MET A 660 -44.58 2.06 -2.61
N ARG A 661 -45.84 1.59 -2.62
CA ARG A 661 -46.52 0.74 -1.65
C ARG A 661 -46.28 -0.77 -1.90
N ASP A 662 -46.30 -1.55 -0.81
CA ASP A 662 -46.97 -2.88 -0.60
C ASP A 662 -46.58 -4.06 -1.53
N SER A 663 -46.32 -5.32 -1.15
CA SER A 663 -46.54 -6.19 0.05
C SER A 663 -45.65 -7.49 -0.10
N PRO A 664 -45.94 -8.69 0.47
CA PRO A 664 -45.54 -9.14 1.81
C PRO A 664 -44.79 -10.51 1.86
N SER A 665 -44.15 -10.76 3.02
CA SER A 665 -43.84 -12.03 3.72
C SER A 665 -43.89 -13.40 3.02
N MET A 666 -42.87 -14.24 3.29
CA MET A 666 -43.06 -15.61 3.80
C MET A 666 -41.87 -16.03 4.68
N GLY A 667 -42.16 -16.46 5.91
CA GLY A 667 -41.22 -17.15 6.80
C GLY A 667 -41.44 -18.66 6.78
N PHE A 668 -40.58 -19.40 7.48
CA PHE A 668 -40.86 -20.58 8.33
C PHE A 668 -39.50 -21.24 8.78
N PRO A 669 -39.48 -22.06 9.85
CA PRO A 669 -38.52 -21.92 10.97
C PRO A 669 -37.83 -23.26 11.39
N PHE A 670 -37.19 -23.20 12.58
CA PHE A 670 -36.78 -24.27 13.51
C PHE A 670 -35.33 -24.81 13.40
N PRO A 671 -34.76 -25.39 14.47
CA PRO A 671 -34.94 -25.16 15.92
C PRO A 671 -33.60 -25.07 16.70
N SER A 672 -33.70 -24.61 17.94
CA SER A 672 -32.65 -24.50 18.98
C SER A 672 -32.76 -25.64 20.02
N VAL A 673 -31.64 -26.22 20.50
CA VAL A 673 -31.41 -26.70 21.90
C VAL A 673 -29.89 -26.99 22.16
N PRO A 674 -29.36 -27.23 23.39
CA PRO A 674 -28.62 -26.26 24.22
C PRO A 674 -27.24 -26.78 24.73
N TYR A 675 -26.73 -26.18 25.83
CA TYR A 675 -25.48 -26.42 26.62
C TYR A 675 -24.37 -25.41 26.30
N GLY A 676 -23.72 -24.73 27.25
CA GLY A 676 -23.77 -24.71 28.70
C GLY A 676 -22.94 -23.51 29.21
N GLN A 677 -23.28 -23.02 30.39
CA GLN A 677 -22.68 -21.83 31.02
C GLN A 677 -21.19 -22.05 31.33
N ASN A 678 -20.35 -21.09 30.93
CA ASN A 678 -18.99 -20.90 31.46
C ASN A 678 -18.86 -19.43 31.93
N PRO A 679 -18.46 -19.15 33.19
CA PRO A 679 -18.41 -17.81 33.73
C PRO A 679 -17.00 -17.22 33.58
N TRP A 680 -16.73 -16.51 32.49
CA TRP A 680 -15.60 -15.57 32.38
C TRP A 680 -16.00 -14.40 31.47
N PRO A 681 -15.78 -13.13 31.88
CA PRO A 681 -15.95 -12.00 30.97
C PRO A 681 -14.86 -12.06 29.91
N SER A 682 -15.28 -12.16 28.64
CA SER A 682 -14.43 -12.02 27.47
C SER A 682 -13.80 -10.62 27.46
N SER A 683 -12.56 -10.51 27.92
CA SER A 683 -11.70 -9.38 27.62
C SER A 683 -11.47 -9.35 26.11
N SER A 684 -11.98 -8.33 25.45
CA SER A 684 -11.60 -7.94 24.10
C SER A 684 -10.10 -7.64 24.08
N SER A 685 -9.30 -8.64 23.70
CA SER A 685 -7.93 -8.44 23.28
C SER A 685 -7.96 -7.63 21.99
N SER A 686 -7.84 -6.31 22.13
CA SER A 686 -7.31 -5.44 21.07
C SER A 686 -5.86 -5.85 20.83
N SER A 687 -5.65 -6.96 20.13
CA SER A 687 -4.37 -7.26 19.52
C SER A 687 -4.23 -6.28 18.36
N TYR A 688 -3.30 -5.33 18.49
CA TYR A 688 -2.76 -4.59 17.37
C TYR A 688 -2.18 -5.60 16.38
N ALA A 689 -2.98 -5.96 15.38
CA ALA A 689 -2.48 -6.67 14.22
C ALA A 689 -1.70 -5.66 13.37
N PRO A 690 -0.46 -5.97 12.94
CA PRO A 690 0.25 -5.13 11.99
C PRO A 690 -0.58 -5.04 10.71
N ARG A 691 -0.77 -3.81 10.20
CA ARG A 691 -1.37 -3.56 8.89
C ARG A 691 -0.40 -3.99 7.80
N TYR A 692 -0.40 -5.27 7.41
CA TYR A 692 -0.01 -5.68 6.06
C TYR A 692 -0.82 -6.89 5.57
N LEU A 693 -1.34 -6.71 4.35
CA LEU A 693 -1.70 -7.68 3.29
C LEU A 693 -2.29 -9.06 3.63
N ARG A 694 -3.44 -9.33 3.01
CA ARG A 694 -3.73 -10.64 2.41
C ARG A 694 -4.10 -10.48 0.93
N LEU A 695 -3.21 -10.98 0.08
CA LEU A 695 -3.43 -11.32 -1.32
C LEU A 695 -4.10 -12.70 -1.42
N VAL A 696 -5.28 -12.77 -2.04
CA VAL A 696 -5.85 -13.91 -2.80
C VAL A 696 -6.82 -13.23 -3.79
N ALA A 697 -6.63 -13.21 -5.11
CA ALA A 697 -6.32 -14.33 -5.99
C ALA A 697 -5.62 -13.89 -7.29
N ASN A 698 -4.71 -14.75 -7.75
CA ASN A 698 -4.39 -15.11 -9.13
C ASN A 698 -4.37 -14.04 -10.23
N ALA A 699 -3.22 -13.96 -10.89
CA ALA A 699 -3.09 -13.50 -12.27
C ALA A 699 -4.23 -14.04 -13.15
N SER A 700 -4.69 -13.20 -14.07
CA SER A 700 -5.78 -13.38 -15.05
C SER A 700 -7.22 -13.15 -14.55
N ARG A 701 -7.51 -11.93 -14.09
CA ARG A 701 -8.75 -11.17 -14.38
C ARG A 701 -8.64 -9.75 -13.82
N VAL A 702 -8.13 -8.85 -14.66
CA VAL A 702 -8.29 -7.41 -14.48
C VAL A 702 -9.80 -7.12 -14.48
N THR A 703 -10.27 -6.25 -13.58
CA THR A 703 -11.68 -5.79 -13.55
C THR A 703 -11.73 -4.27 -13.67
N PHE A 704 -12.89 -3.70 -13.98
CA PHE A 704 -13.06 -2.24 -14.13
C PHE A 704 -12.61 -1.44 -12.88
N ASN A 705 -12.53 -2.08 -11.71
CA ASN A 705 -12.03 -1.49 -10.47
C ASN A 705 -10.52 -1.16 -10.51
N ASP A 706 -9.80 -1.61 -11.54
CA ASP A 706 -8.41 -1.21 -11.80
C ASP A 706 -8.30 0.16 -12.50
N LEU A 707 -9.41 0.69 -13.03
CA LEU A 707 -9.47 2.01 -13.67
C LEU A 707 -9.83 3.14 -12.72
N LEU A 708 -10.22 2.86 -11.47
CA LEU A 708 -10.48 3.88 -10.45
C LEU A 708 -9.66 3.60 -9.20
N VAL A 709 -8.71 4.49 -8.94
CA VAL A 709 -7.76 4.35 -7.85
C VAL A 709 -7.78 5.61 -6.99
N ARG A 710 -7.72 5.45 -5.67
CA ARG A 710 -7.58 6.54 -4.71
C ARG A 710 -6.13 6.67 -4.26
N ALA A 711 -5.59 7.89 -4.27
CA ALA A 711 -4.26 8.21 -3.76
C ALA A 711 -4.34 9.03 -2.46
N TYR A 712 -3.50 8.67 -1.49
CA TYR A 712 -3.31 9.41 -0.25
C TYR A 712 -1.87 9.94 -0.16
N ILE A 713 -1.73 11.19 0.28
CA ILE A 713 -0.44 11.71 0.76
C ILE A 713 -0.26 11.13 2.16
N THR A 714 0.70 10.23 2.32
CA THR A 714 1.16 9.82 3.63
C THR A 714 1.83 11.04 4.29
N PRO A 715 1.36 11.50 5.46
CA PRO A 715 2.17 12.41 6.26
C PRO A 715 3.52 11.71 6.47
N ALA A 716 4.61 12.41 6.18
CA ALA A 716 5.92 11.90 6.54
C ALA A 716 5.88 11.56 8.03
N ASN A 717 6.15 10.31 8.38
CA ASN A 717 6.60 10.02 9.73
C ASN A 717 7.81 10.94 9.94
N GLU A 718 7.76 11.82 10.94
CA GLU A 718 8.89 12.62 11.39
C GLU A 718 9.98 11.72 12.03
N GLU A 719 10.41 10.66 11.33
CA GLU A 719 11.48 9.77 11.76
C GLU A 719 12.77 9.94 10.93
N ASP A 720 12.79 10.75 9.86
CA ASP A 720 13.96 10.86 8.96
C ASP A 720 14.57 12.27 8.81
N ASN A 721 14.68 13.04 9.91
CA ASN A 721 15.53 14.24 9.93
C ASN A 721 16.33 14.37 11.24
N LEU A 722 17.19 13.39 11.51
CA LEU A 722 18.32 13.54 12.45
C LEU A 722 19.58 12.84 11.89
N VAL A 723 20.03 13.25 10.69
CA VAL A 723 21.45 13.14 10.30
C VAL A 723 21.84 14.32 9.41
N THR A 724 22.28 15.42 10.03
CA THR A 724 23.47 16.22 9.67
C THR A 724 23.82 17.16 10.81
#